data_AF-A0A2W4TB42-F1
#
_entry.id   AF-A0A2W4TB42-F1
#
_cell.length_a   1.000
_cell.length_b   1.000
_cell.length_c   1.000
_cell.angle_alpha   90.00
_cell.angle_beta   90.00
_cell.angle_gamma   90.00
#
_symmetry.space_group_name_H-M   'P 1'
#
loop_
_entity.id
_entity.type
_entity.pdbx_description
1 polymer ?
#
loop_
_entity_poly.entity_id
_entity_poly.type
_entity_poly.pdbx_seq_one_letter_code
_entity_poly.pdbx_strand_id
1 'polypeptide(L)'
;MLTDNSTLDYATLRQEGLRLLERLAGPEWTDFNEHDPGITILEQYCYALSELAYRCNFSIPDLLSSGGTNPYASLHKPSDILTSQPVTLTDLRKLAIDVEGVNNAWIEKIDQAEPKVFYDRHGLLAPLDKQKKPMASEGGEGTGPDDPKKFIQLKGGDGLEPVNLKGLYRVLIEQRLEPNTNRADISAKVKEKLLAHRPLCMDFVSVEVMKAQKIRLKANIEIGPLGNAVGILAAIHHKLNTFIAPPVPFHTLAERLAAGLHIDEIFDGPSLEHGFIDTEELQCRVRKTAVRVSDLIHEIMDVEGVLMVKQLSLSMDDVHWENWWLDLNKTETPVWDWLNSILRLERRQIEIVARNTSPPPSQTRLVLPTPKPEDLEIKAPAGRDRRVGQYYSAQHLFPALYGLGDKGLPSDSDAQRRAQVKQLKAYLLFFDQLLANEFAQLAHVGDLLGFAENPQQTYFSQWVDEPSLGLDTVWRDPKDLAKRLERMVEKPAKAPDPNQPIDIDWLRKHRFLDHLLARFAEHFTDYAQFIKPGTDLAKLARDKQDWLSQYPKLSAGRGTGYDILSCNILEDSGLEQRLRIKLGLADFYMVEHVLLRPIDADNGQQPAPLLADARCADPYSLQISFVFPKELEENNNFCRFVEQTVREETPAHLTVYLCWLDKGDRDMFWSAYKTWVVNQRKVRLNNREAAFHLRDARDRLIDLLGIGRTYPLVDLPVNYTDKVAVEEKGTVTLPFSQQGVTYELHYKDGKTALDEKEGNGDKLELITPPIKSDINFKVRANNKSKKFVLDLRAEILIKEGLNLDLQALLRKGNPDDPELGDPPTVDHGKQVEVLIKSSQSGVEYRLVREVANKGDFKTENPPINWEVIPTEPDYVVGKKGDVTLKTRNIDKDTLIRILATKQYQSNHQSIHQDNKQAKEPLKAKLPLRVKAEKSLTIEPESQLVGYKENVKLQIKKSQVCVSYQLLTRSILDNEFVREFKQPPPLLKTPNNDLWVRSPLNPTPDVKPIGKEVSGNGGDITLEIPQGILEEDSYIVVEATKTHTIQGVEANTSKVQLNQAIAILVKPATDCSLRLKAKNVTTPNAGLTKTVYIVIGGQPGVFYHFRVNDTPPRDLGLKVYFHKQGKGIQGLQVEIDFVVAGNLPTPLTEWDRLPEWHCPEDVAAEATLSILAVKAQTVAKTEFTRTVSQLLSPP
;
A
#
# COMPACT_ATOMS: atom_id res chain seq x y z
N MET A 1 -40.57 -4.04 -76.72
CA MET A 1 -39.94 -3.23 -75.66
C MET A 1 -38.95 -2.31 -76.33
N LEU A 2 -39.02 -1.02 -76.02
CA LEU A 2 -38.09 0.00 -76.51
C LEU A 2 -36.67 -0.32 -75.98
N THR A 3 -35.63 -0.21 -76.82
CA THR A 3 -34.22 -0.30 -76.39
C THR A 3 -33.78 1.01 -75.72
N ASP A 4 -32.76 1.02 -74.86
CA ASP A 4 -32.35 2.22 -74.08
C ASP A 4 -32.10 3.50 -74.91
N ASN A 5 -31.66 3.39 -76.17
CA ASN A 5 -31.48 4.56 -77.04
C ASN A 5 -32.76 5.07 -77.71
N SER A 6 -33.86 4.31 -77.66
CA SER A 6 -35.11 4.64 -78.35
C SER A 6 -36.07 5.50 -77.51
N THR A 7 -35.87 5.58 -76.19
CA THR A 7 -36.61 6.47 -75.29
C THR A 7 -36.06 7.90 -75.25
N LEU A 8 -34.83 8.11 -75.75
CA LEU A 8 -34.26 9.44 -75.99
C LEU A 8 -34.80 10.08 -77.28
N ASP A 9 -35.32 9.27 -78.20
CA ASP A 9 -35.86 9.74 -79.46
C ASP A 9 -37.36 10.05 -79.34
N TYR A 10 -37.67 11.35 -79.40
CA TYR A 10 -39.03 11.86 -79.40
C TYR A 10 -39.92 11.21 -80.47
N ALA A 11 -39.39 11.02 -81.69
CA ALA A 11 -40.20 10.47 -82.79
C ALA A 11 -40.65 9.05 -82.50
N THR A 12 -39.75 8.24 -81.93
CA THR A 12 -40.04 6.88 -81.50
C THR A 12 -41.04 6.85 -80.34
N LEU A 13 -40.88 7.69 -79.32
CA LEU A 13 -41.85 7.80 -78.22
C LEU A 13 -43.25 8.18 -78.72
N ARG A 14 -43.33 9.16 -79.63
CA ARG A 14 -44.58 9.60 -80.24
C ARG A 14 -45.23 8.48 -81.05
N GLN A 15 -44.47 7.75 -81.87
CA GLN A 15 -44.99 6.63 -82.65
C GLN A 15 -45.55 5.53 -81.76
N GLU A 16 -44.86 5.20 -80.66
CA GLU A 16 -45.35 4.21 -79.70
C GLU A 16 -46.60 4.71 -78.95
N GLY A 17 -46.63 6.00 -78.58
CA GLY A 17 -47.80 6.64 -77.98
C GLY A 17 -49.03 6.56 -78.88
N LEU A 18 -48.89 6.89 -80.17
CA LEU A 18 -49.94 6.78 -81.17
C LEU A 18 -50.42 5.34 -81.33
N ARG A 19 -49.48 4.38 -81.42
CA ARG A 19 -49.79 2.95 -81.49
C ARG A 19 -50.60 2.48 -80.27
N LEU A 20 -50.27 2.97 -79.07
CA LEU A 20 -51.01 2.67 -77.84
C LEU A 20 -52.41 3.29 -77.85
N LEU A 21 -52.56 4.54 -78.30
CA LEU A 21 -53.85 5.21 -78.45
C LEU A 21 -54.74 4.50 -79.46
N GLU A 22 -54.23 4.18 -80.65
CA GLU A 22 -54.97 3.44 -81.69
C GLU A 22 -55.45 2.08 -81.16
N ARG A 23 -54.60 1.38 -80.41
CA ARG A 23 -54.96 0.09 -79.81
C ARG A 23 -56.02 0.20 -78.70
N LEU A 24 -55.92 1.21 -77.83
CA LEU A 24 -56.77 1.34 -76.64
C LEU A 24 -58.09 2.07 -76.93
N ALA A 25 -58.07 3.05 -77.82
CA ALA A 25 -59.18 3.98 -78.06
C ALA A 25 -59.59 4.06 -79.54
N GLY A 26 -58.95 3.35 -80.47
CA GLY A 26 -59.27 3.39 -81.91
C GLY A 26 -60.74 3.17 -82.30
N PRO A 27 -61.56 2.40 -81.54
CA PRO A 27 -63.00 2.33 -81.82
C PRO A 27 -63.78 3.62 -81.54
N GLU A 28 -63.30 4.49 -80.64
CA GLU A 28 -64.00 5.71 -80.19
C GLU A 28 -63.30 7.00 -80.68
N TRP A 29 -61.96 7.00 -80.76
CA TRP A 29 -61.14 8.11 -81.20
C TRP A 29 -60.39 7.70 -82.47
N THR A 30 -60.80 8.24 -83.62
CA THR A 30 -60.31 7.83 -84.95
C THR A 30 -59.42 8.87 -85.63
N ASP A 31 -59.36 10.10 -85.10
CA ASP A 31 -58.54 11.18 -85.64
C ASP A 31 -57.22 11.33 -84.86
N PHE A 32 -56.13 10.88 -85.47
CA PHE A 32 -54.78 10.92 -84.88
C PHE A 32 -53.90 12.00 -85.51
N ASN A 33 -54.49 13.02 -86.14
CA ASN A 33 -53.75 14.10 -86.78
C ASN A 33 -53.29 15.18 -85.78
N GLU A 34 -52.30 15.99 -86.18
CA GLU A 34 -51.66 17.02 -85.34
C GLU A 34 -52.59 18.13 -84.84
N HIS A 35 -53.75 18.32 -85.47
CA HIS A 35 -54.71 19.35 -85.07
C HIS A 35 -55.59 18.93 -83.88
N ASP A 36 -55.64 17.63 -83.55
CA ASP A 36 -56.42 17.12 -82.43
C ASP A 36 -55.72 17.47 -81.09
N PRO A 37 -56.42 18.12 -80.14
CA PRO A 37 -55.86 18.49 -78.85
C PRO A 37 -55.28 17.33 -78.05
N GLY A 38 -55.87 16.13 -78.12
CA GLY A 38 -55.37 14.95 -77.45
C GLY A 38 -54.04 14.45 -78.02
N ILE A 39 -53.82 14.62 -79.33
CA ILE A 39 -52.52 14.33 -79.96
C ILE A 39 -51.49 15.37 -79.53
N THR A 40 -51.84 16.65 -79.45
CA THR A 40 -50.93 17.67 -78.93
C THR A 40 -50.54 17.41 -77.47
N ILE A 41 -51.47 16.91 -76.64
CA ILE A 41 -51.17 16.49 -75.25
C ILE A 41 -50.16 15.34 -75.26
N LEU A 42 -50.41 14.29 -76.05
CA LEU A 42 -49.49 13.16 -76.17
C LEU A 42 -48.09 13.63 -76.56
N GLU A 43 -47.98 14.52 -77.54
CA GLU A 43 -46.72 15.07 -78.02
C GLU A 43 -45.96 15.81 -76.91
N GLN A 44 -46.62 16.67 -76.12
CA GLN A 44 -45.94 17.38 -75.04
C GLN A 44 -45.42 16.44 -73.96
N TYR A 45 -46.17 15.39 -73.62
CA TYR A 45 -45.72 14.39 -72.65
C TYR A 45 -44.64 13.46 -73.21
N CYS A 46 -44.63 13.18 -74.52
CA CYS A 46 -43.50 12.49 -75.17
C CYS A 46 -42.21 13.30 -75.04
N TYR A 47 -42.29 14.64 -75.19
CA TYR A 47 -41.14 15.52 -74.99
C TYR A 47 -40.69 15.51 -73.51
N ALA A 48 -41.60 15.66 -72.56
CA ALA A 48 -41.28 15.61 -71.13
C ALA A 48 -40.67 14.26 -70.70
N LEU A 49 -41.15 13.13 -71.26
CA LEU A 49 -40.57 11.81 -71.03
C LEU A 49 -39.15 11.68 -71.61
N SER A 50 -38.87 12.29 -72.76
CA SER A 50 -37.52 12.28 -73.34
C SER A 50 -36.51 13.00 -72.44
N GLU A 51 -36.94 14.02 -71.69
CA GLU A 51 -36.10 14.70 -70.69
C GLU A 51 -35.78 13.78 -69.50
N LEU A 52 -36.78 13.06 -68.97
CA LEU A 52 -36.55 12.09 -67.91
C LEU A 52 -35.54 11.02 -68.35
N ALA A 53 -35.72 10.47 -69.56
CA ALA A 53 -34.79 9.50 -70.16
C ALA A 53 -33.38 10.08 -70.31
N TYR A 54 -33.26 11.34 -70.74
CA TYR A 54 -31.97 12.04 -70.85
C TYR A 54 -31.26 12.14 -69.50
N ARG A 55 -31.97 12.49 -68.42
CA ARG A 55 -31.37 12.60 -67.08
C ARG A 55 -31.03 11.25 -66.47
N CYS A 56 -31.81 10.21 -66.74
CA CYS A 56 -31.50 8.83 -66.31
C CYS A 56 -30.16 8.32 -66.90
N ASN A 57 -29.72 8.87 -68.04
CA ASN A 57 -28.46 8.52 -68.70
C ASN A 57 -27.24 9.34 -68.22
N PHE A 58 -27.37 10.15 -67.17
CA PHE A 58 -26.21 10.78 -66.56
C PHE A 58 -25.28 9.75 -65.90
N SER A 59 -24.01 10.13 -65.75
CA SER A 59 -23.04 9.26 -65.09
C SER A 59 -23.46 8.97 -63.65
N ILE A 60 -23.18 7.76 -63.14
CA ILE A 60 -23.51 7.38 -61.76
C ILE A 60 -22.99 8.40 -60.73
N PRO A 61 -21.74 8.91 -60.82
CA PRO A 61 -21.28 9.95 -59.90
C PRO A 61 -22.16 11.20 -59.91
N ASP A 62 -22.68 11.62 -61.06
CA ASP A 62 -23.57 12.79 -61.18
C ASP A 62 -24.96 12.51 -60.60
N LEU A 63 -25.51 11.31 -60.81
CA LEU A 63 -26.81 10.90 -60.25
C LEU A 63 -26.77 10.82 -58.71
N LEU A 64 -25.64 10.41 -58.15
CA LEU A 64 -25.44 10.30 -56.70
C LEU A 64 -25.08 11.64 -56.04
N SER A 65 -24.74 12.69 -56.81
CA SER A 65 -24.29 14.00 -56.28
C SER A 65 -25.43 15.02 -56.06
N SER A 66 -26.67 14.56 -55.99
CA SER A 66 -27.84 15.44 -55.85
C SER A 66 -27.76 16.29 -54.57
N GLY A 67 -28.03 17.60 -54.70
CA GLY A 67 -28.06 18.53 -53.56
C GLY A 67 -26.68 18.94 -53.02
N GLY A 68 -25.61 18.75 -53.80
CA GLY A 68 -24.24 19.09 -53.40
C GLY A 68 -23.61 18.14 -52.38
N THR A 69 -24.22 16.97 -52.18
CA THR A 69 -23.72 15.93 -51.27
C THR A 69 -22.56 15.15 -51.91
N ASN A 70 -21.68 14.57 -51.09
CA ASN A 70 -20.63 13.68 -51.60
C ASN A 70 -21.27 12.36 -52.10
N PRO A 71 -21.13 12.00 -53.39
CA PRO A 71 -21.80 10.84 -53.99
C PRO A 71 -21.43 9.49 -53.34
N TYR A 72 -20.31 9.44 -52.61
CA TYR A 72 -19.82 8.22 -51.96
C TYR A 72 -19.92 8.28 -50.43
N ALA A 73 -20.58 9.30 -49.85
CA ALA A 73 -20.62 9.48 -48.40
C ALA A 73 -21.13 8.25 -47.65
N SER A 74 -22.07 7.51 -48.27
CA SER A 74 -22.68 6.31 -47.72
C SER A 74 -22.03 5.02 -48.20
N LEU A 75 -20.86 5.05 -48.85
CA LEU A 75 -20.17 3.89 -49.42
C LEU A 75 -18.77 3.72 -48.82
N HIS A 76 -18.30 2.48 -48.75
CA HIS A 76 -16.98 2.17 -48.20
C HIS A 76 -15.86 2.41 -49.20
N LYS A 77 -14.73 2.92 -48.70
CA LYS A 77 -13.52 3.11 -49.49
C LYS A 77 -12.79 1.77 -49.67
N PRO A 78 -12.02 1.59 -50.76
CA PRO A 78 -11.19 0.38 -50.95
C PRO A 78 -10.24 0.08 -49.78
N SER A 79 -9.61 1.12 -49.23
CA SER A 79 -8.68 1.03 -48.09
C SER A 79 -9.33 0.52 -46.81
N ASP A 80 -10.65 0.65 -46.67
CA ASP A 80 -11.38 0.23 -45.48
C ASP A 80 -11.94 -1.18 -45.69
N ILE A 81 -12.45 -1.47 -46.89
CA ILE A 81 -13.21 -2.69 -47.18
C ILE A 81 -12.35 -3.88 -47.63
N LEU A 82 -11.20 -3.63 -48.24
CA LEU A 82 -10.31 -4.69 -48.73
C LEU A 82 -9.26 -5.10 -47.70
N THR A 83 -8.93 -4.22 -46.75
CA THR A 83 -8.01 -4.56 -45.66
C THR A 83 -8.67 -5.48 -44.65
N SER A 84 -7.87 -6.36 -44.05
CA SER A 84 -8.30 -7.29 -43.00
C SER A 84 -7.52 -7.05 -41.70
N GLN A 85 -8.06 -7.45 -40.55
CA GLN A 85 -7.24 -7.53 -39.35
C GLN A 85 -6.20 -8.65 -39.50
N PRO A 86 -5.07 -8.61 -38.78
CA PRO A 86 -4.00 -9.59 -38.94
C PRO A 86 -4.49 -11.04 -38.78
N VAL A 87 -4.29 -11.84 -39.83
CA VAL A 87 -4.64 -13.27 -39.83
C VAL A 87 -3.37 -14.13 -39.71
N THR A 88 -2.26 -13.66 -40.27
CA THR A 88 -0.98 -14.37 -40.29
C THR A 88 0.04 -13.75 -39.33
N LEU A 89 1.09 -14.51 -38.99
CA LEU A 89 2.22 -13.97 -38.24
C LEU A 89 2.98 -12.89 -39.03
N THR A 90 2.92 -12.93 -40.36
CA THR A 90 3.49 -11.91 -41.23
C THR A 90 2.72 -10.60 -41.09
N ASP A 91 1.40 -10.63 -40.97
CA ASP A 91 0.57 -9.45 -40.79
C ASP A 91 0.84 -8.78 -39.44
N LEU A 92 0.91 -9.57 -38.37
CA LEU A 92 1.29 -9.06 -37.05
C LEU A 92 2.73 -8.50 -37.07
N ARG A 93 3.63 -9.10 -37.85
CA ARG A 93 4.99 -8.59 -38.05
C ARG A 93 4.97 -7.24 -38.78
N LYS A 94 4.13 -7.06 -39.80
CA LYS A 94 3.94 -5.77 -40.49
C LYS A 94 3.46 -4.70 -39.51
N LEU A 95 2.47 -5.00 -38.67
CA LEU A 95 1.99 -4.06 -37.64
C LEU A 95 3.08 -3.66 -36.64
N ALA A 96 3.92 -4.61 -36.21
CA ALA A 96 5.03 -4.30 -35.31
C ALA A 96 6.09 -3.42 -35.97
N ILE A 97 6.35 -3.61 -37.27
CA ILE A 97 7.31 -2.81 -38.06
C ILE A 97 6.79 -1.40 -38.33
N ASP A 98 5.48 -1.24 -38.44
CA ASP A 98 4.79 0.05 -38.62
C ASP A 98 4.80 0.92 -37.36
N VAL A 99 5.47 0.50 -36.28
CA VAL A 99 5.69 1.30 -35.06
C VAL A 99 7.00 2.09 -35.19
N GLU A 100 6.94 3.38 -34.86
CA GLU A 100 8.11 4.25 -34.84
C GLU A 100 9.23 3.71 -33.95
N GLY A 101 10.47 3.73 -34.46
CA GLY A 101 11.65 3.17 -33.79
C GLY A 101 11.90 1.68 -34.05
N VAL A 102 10.98 0.97 -34.73
CA VAL A 102 11.17 -0.42 -35.17
C VAL A 102 11.82 -0.45 -36.56
N ASN A 103 12.90 -1.19 -36.70
CA ASN A 103 13.51 -1.48 -38.02
C ASN A 103 12.97 -2.82 -38.58
N ASN A 104 12.83 -3.81 -37.69
CA ASN A 104 12.28 -5.11 -38.00
C ASN A 104 11.68 -5.74 -36.74
N ALA A 105 10.85 -6.77 -36.91
CA ALA A 105 10.31 -7.55 -35.80
C ALA A 105 10.20 -9.02 -36.19
N TRP A 106 10.17 -9.91 -35.21
CA TRP A 106 9.89 -11.34 -35.40
C TRP A 106 8.90 -11.82 -34.36
N ILE A 107 7.93 -12.61 -34.81
CA ILE A 107 6.88 -13.18 -33.97
C ILE A 107 7.08 -14.69 -33.97
N GLU A 108 7.41 -15.24 -32.81
CA GLU A 108 7.79 -16.64 -32.65
C GLU A 108 6.80 -17.35 -31.74
N LYS A 109 6.40 -18.57 -32.12
CA LYS A 109 5.58 -19.46 -31.29
C LYS A 109 6.36 -19.90 -30.05
N ILE A 110 5.67 -20.02 -28.93
CA ILE A 110 6.21 -20.56 -27.68
C ILE A 110 5.64 -21.96 -27.50
N ASP A 111 6.49 -22.98 -27.58
CA ASP A 111 6.12 -24.40 -27.43
C ASP A 111 6.19 -24.90 -25.96
N GLN A 112 6.65 -24.06 -25.04
CA GLN A 112 6.69 -24.37 -23.61
C GLN A 112 6.35 -23.10 -22.83
N ALA A 113 5.10 -23.01 -22.40
CA ALA A 113 4.64 -21.90 -21.58
C ALA A 113 5.23 -21.97 -20.17
N GLU A 114 5.59 -20.81 -19.62
CA GLU A 114 5.78 -20.64 -18.18
C GLU A 114 4.58 -19.85 -17.61
N PRO A 115 4.02 -20.26 -16.47
CA PRO A 115 4.37 -21.46 -15.69
C PRO A 115 3.94 -22.76 -16.38
N LYS A 116 4.64 -23.86 -16.08
CA LYS A 116 4.31 -25.18 -16.64
C LYS A 116 2.93 -25.63 -16.18
N VAL A 117 2.12 -26.06 -17.14
CA VAL A 117 0.76 -26.56 -16.90
C VAL A 117 0.77 -28.09 -16.93
N PHE A 118 0.02 -28.70 -16.02
CA PHE A 118 -0.11 -30.15 -15.91
C PHE A 118 -1.60 -30.53 -15.89
N TYR A 119 -1.90 -31.73 -16.39
CA TYR A 119 -3.23 -32.34 -16.39
C TYR A 119 -3.19 -33.66 -15.62
N ASP A 120 -4.15 -33.88 -14.72
CA ASP A 120 -4.34 -35.16 -14.02
C ASP A 120 -5.25 -36.06 -14.86
N ARG A 121 -4.66 -37.00 -15.58
CA ARG A 121 -5.36 -37.92 -16.47
C ARG A 121 -6.20 -38.96 -15.72
N HIS A 122 -5.83 -39.26 -14.48
CA HIS A 122 -6.37 -40.40 -13.74
C HIS A 122 -7.23 -39.98 -12.55
N GLY A 123 -7.37 -38.68 -12.28
CA GLY A 123 -8.05 -38.16 -11.10
C GLY A 123 -7.41 -38.69 -9.81
N LEU A 124 -6.09 -38.95 -9.84
CA LEU A 124 -5.34 -39.52 -8.71
C LEU A 124 -5.26 -38.51 -7.55
N LEU A 125 -5.35 -37.22 -7.86
CA LEU A 125 -5.49 -36.14 -6.89
C LEU A 125 -6.97 -35.94 -6.52
N ALA A 126 -7.63 -37.02 -6.11
CA ALA A 126 -8.97 -36.96 -5.56
C ALA A 126 -8.99 -36.03 -4.32
N PRO A 127 -10.10 -35.30 -4.07
CA PRO A 127 -10.28 -34.56 -2.83
C PRO A 127 -10.01 -35.48 -1.63
N LEU A 128 -9.34 -34.96 -0.60
CA LEU A 128 -9.18 -35.65 0.69
C LEU A 128 -10.56 -35.85 1.35
N ASP A 129 -11.33 -36.82 0.86
CA ASP A 129 -12.40 -37.42 1.63
C ASP A 129 -11.74 -38.12 2.82
N LYS A 130 -12.21 -37.77 4.02
CA LYS A 130 -11.62 -38.07 5.34
C LYS A 130 -11.46 -39.56 5.70
N GLN A 131 -11.33 -40.51 4.77
CA GLN A 131 -11.33 -41.95 5.07
C GLN A 131 -10.35 -42.85 4.31
N LYS A 132 -9.32 -42.34 3.62
CA LYS A 132 -8.22 -43.23 3.16
C LYS A 132 -6.89 -42.84 3.80
N LYS A 133 -6.46 -43.65 4.78
CA LYS A 133 -5.06 -43.67 5.25
C LYS A 133 -4.15 -43.93 4.03
N PRO A 134 -3.08 -43.15 3.84
CA PRO A 134 -2.05 -43.51 2.88
C PRO A 134 -1.43 -44.85 3.31
N MET A 135 -1.35 -45.81 2.39
CA MET A 135 -0.53 -47.01 2.60
C MET A 135 0.93 -46.57 2.73
N ALA A 136 1.56 -46.98 3.83
CA ALA A 136 2.98 -46.81 4.03
C ALA A 136 3.74 -47.66 3.01
N SER A 137 4.57 -47.04 2.18
CA SER A 137 5.67 -47.75 1.52
C SER A 137 6.79 -47.94 2.54
N GLU A 138 7.01 -49.18 2.93
CA GLU A 138 8.17 -49.62 3.71
C GLU A 138 9.45 -49.49 2.88
N GLY A 139 10.55 -49.08 3.53
CA GLY A 139 11.91 -49.36 3.09
C GLY A 139 12.69 -48.16 2.52
N GLY A 140 13.45 -47.49 3.38
CA GLY A 140 14.49 -46.53 2.97
C GLY A 140 15.09 -45.78 4.16
N GLU A 141 16.09 -46.36 4.80
CA GLU A 141 16.88 -45.73 5.86
C GLU A 141 17.77 -44.59 5.32
N GLY A 142 17.84 -43.48 6.07
CA GLY A 142 19.03 -42.63 6.17
C GLY A 142 19.07 -41.35 5.32
N THR A 143 18.77 -40.19 5.92
CA THR A 143 19.68 -39.05 6.19
C THR A 143 18.86 -37.83 6.67
N GLY A 144 19.44 -37.03 7.57
CA GLY A 144 18.78 -36.08 8.48
C GLY A 144 17.97 -34.90 7.91
N PRO A 145 17.42 -34.04 8.81
CA PRO A 145 16.44 -33.02 8.47
C PRO A 145 17.14 -31.72 8.06
N ASP A 146 17.42 -31.53 6.76
CA ASP A 146 17.86 -30.22 6.27
C ASP A 146 17.38 -29.95 4.83
N ASP A 147 16.90 -28.72 4.66
CA ASP A 147 16.56 -27.96 3.45
C ASP A 147 15.05 -27.83 3.06
N PRO A 148 14.36 -26.74 3.45
CA PRO A 148 13.01 -26.40 3.00
C PRO A 148 12.94 -25.90 1.54
N LYS A 149 13.99 -26.04 0.72
CA LYS A 149 13.96 -25.72 -0.72
C LYS A 149 13.74 -26.92 -1.66
N LYS A 150 13.59 -28.14 -1.15
CA LYS A 150 13.15 -29.28 -1.96
C LYS A 150 11.63 -29.45 -1.92
N PHE A 151 10.91 -28.52 -2.54
CA PHE A 151 9.53 -28.80 -2.93
C PHE A 151 9.54 -29.66 -4.19
N ILE A 152 8.60 -30.59 -4.28
CA ILE A 152 8.38 -31.47 -5.43
C ILE A 152 8.22 -30.57 -6.66
N GLN A 153 9.27 -30.43 -7.47
CA GLN A 153 9.08 -30.14 -8.88
C GLN A 153 8.21 -31.27 -9.39
N LEU A 154 7.06 -30.94 -9.99
CA LEU A 154 6.24 -31.87 -10.76
C LEU A 154 7.12 -32.49 -11.85
N LYS A 155 7.84 -33.57 -11.51
CA LYS A 155 8.46 -34.48 -12.47
C LYS A 155 7.31 -35.36 -12.93
N GLY A 156 7.05 -35.40 -14.24
CA GLY A 156 5.90 -36.09 -14.84
C GLY A 156 5.93 -37.62 -14.72
N GLY A 157 5.96 -38.15 -13.50
CA GLY A 157 5.98 -39.59 -13.19
C GLY A 157 4.72 -40.12 -12.50
N ASP A 158 3.96 -39.27 -11.81
CA ASP A 158 2.86 -39.71 -10.92
C ASP A 158 1.46 -39.47 -11.53
N GLY A 159 1.25 -39.84 -12.80
CA GLY A 159 -0.05 -39.68 -13.49
C GLY A 159 -0.40 -38.26 -13.95
N LEU A 160 0.54 -37.33 -13.82
CA LEU A 160 0.45 -35.94 -14.29
C LEU A 160 1.15 -35.78 -15.65
N GLU A 161 0.39 -35.35 -16.65
CA GLU A 161 0.90 -35.10 -18.00
C GLU A 161 1.13 -33.59 -18.22
N PRO A 162 2.29 -33.16 -18.76
CA PRO A 162 2.53 -31.76 -19.09
C PRO A 162 1.66 -31.34 -20.28
N VAL A 163 1.06 -30.15 -20.18
CA VAL A 163 0.21 -29.57 -21.22
C VAL A 163 1.04 -28.56 -22.03
N ASN A 164 1.13 -28.78 -23.35
CA ASN A 164 1.75 -27.82 -24.26
C ASN A 164 0.69 -26.85 -24.79
N LEU A 165 0.63 -25.65 -24.19
CA LEU A 165 -0.30 -24.61 -24.57
C LEU A 165 0.03 -24.06 -25.97
N LYS A 166 -0.99 -23.96 -26.82
CA LYS A 166 -0.92 -23.36 -28.16
C LYS A 166 -1.46 -21.93 -28.12
N GLY A 167 -1.14 -21.15 -29.15
CA GLY A 167 -1.60 -19.76 -29.26
C GLY A 167 -0.76 -18.75 -28.49
N LEU A 168 0.40 -19.15 -27.97
CA LEU A 168 1.31 -18.26 -27.24
C LEU A 168 2.49 -17.85 -28.10
N TYR A 169 2.79 -16.55 -28.08
CA TYR A 169 3.84 -15.97 -28.93
C TYR A 169 4.73 -15.01 -28.15
N ARG A 170 5.99 -14.90 -28.59
CA ARG A 170 6.91 -13.83 -28.20
C ARG A 170 7.21 -12.93 -29.40
N VAL A 171 7.45 -11.66 -29.11
CA VAL A 171 7.79 -10.63 -30.10
C VAL A 171 9.20 -10.14 -29.83
N LEU A 172 10.06 -10.24 -30.84
CA LEU A 172 11.44 -9.78 -30.78
C LEU A 172 11.61 -8.60 -31.72
N ILE A 173 12.04 -7.47 -31.19
CA ILE A 173 12.10 -6.20 -31.91
C ILE A 173 13.55 -5.84 -32.20
N GLU A 174 13.83 -5.59 -33.48
CA GLU A 174 15.03 -4.91 -33.92
C GLU A 174 14.79 -3.39 -33.87
N GLN A 175 15.52 -2.74 -32.97
CA GLN A 175 15.48 -1.29 -32.81
C GLN A 175 16.24 -0.58 -33.93
N ARG A 176 15.64 0.49 -34.48
CA ARG A 176 16.34 1.42 -35.37
C ARG A 176 17.39 2.21 -34.59
N LEU A 177 18.58 2.40 -35.17
CA LEU A 177 19.74 3.00 -34.51
C LEU A 177 19.59 4.51 -34.34
N GLU A 178 18.72 4.94 -33.43
CA GLU A 178 18.54 6.36 -33.06
C GLU A 178 19.16 6.66 -31.68
N PRO A 179 20.02 7.70 -31.58
CA PRO A 179 20.54 8.16 -30.30
C PRO A 179 19.47 8.99 -29.60
N ASN A 180 18.53 8.35 -28.89
CA ASN A 180 17.66 8.87 -27.80
C ASN A 180 16.37 8.05 -27.60
N THR A 181 16.13 6.97 -28.36
CA THR A 181 14.86 6.24 -28.29
C THR A 181 14.86 5.23 -27.12
N ASN A 182 13.92 5.41 -26.19
CA ASN A 182 13.78 4.56 -25.01
C ASN A 182 13.24 3.17 -25.41
N ARG A 183 14.02 2.10 -25.16
CA ARG A 183 13.61 0.71 -25.45
C ARG A 183 12.30 0.31 -24.79
N ALA A 184 12.03 0.82 -23.59
CA ALA A 184 10.78 0.52 -22.89
C ALA A 184 9.57 1.15 -23.59
N ASP A 185 9.73 2.33 -24.19
CA ASP A 185 8.68 3.02 -24.94
C ASP A 185 8.32 2.27 -26.23
N ILE A 186 9.33 1.84 -27.01
CA ILE A 186 9.11 1.02 -28.21
C ILE A 186 8.38 -0.28 -27.88
N SER A 187 8.85 -1.00 -26.84
CA SER A 187 8.19 -2.25 -26.41
C SER A 187 6.74 -2.01 -26.01
N ALA A 188 6.46 -0.93 -25.26
CA ALA A 188 5.10 -0.57 -24.86
C ALA A 188 4.20 -0.25 -26.06
N LYS A 189 4.67 0.58 -27.01
CA LYS A 189 3.94 0.94 -28.24
C LYS A 189 3.66 -0.27 -29.14
N VAL A 190 4.65 -1.15 -29.33
CA VAL A 190 4.46 -2.40 -30.09
C VAL A 190 3.46 -3.31 -29.38
N LYS A 191 3.57 -3.44 -28.05
CA LYS A 191 2.62 -4.24 -27.26
C LYS A 191 1.20 -3.70 -27.37
N GLU A 192 1.02 -2.38 -27.29
CA GLU A 192 -0.27 -1.71 -27.45
C GLU A 192 -0.86 -1.96 -28.84
N LYS A 193 -0.10 -1.69 -29.91
CA LYS A 193 -0.55 -1.92 -31.29
C LYS A 193 -0.89 -3.39 -31.54
N LEU A 194 -0.08 -4.34 -31.07
CA LEU A 194 -0.35 -5.76 -31.24
C LEU A 194 -1.56 -6.26 -30.42
N LEU A 195 -1.78 -5.74 -29.21
CA LEU A 195 -2.93 -6.14 -28.39
C LEU A 195 -4.26 -5.58 -28.92
N ALA A 196 -4.25 -4.39 -29.51
CA ALA A 196 -5.41 -3.82 -30.21
C ALA A 196 -5.84 -4.65 -31.44
N HIS A 197 -4.92 -5.39 -32.04
CA HIS A 197 -5.13 -6.23 -33.23
C HIS A 197 -4.96 -7.73 -32.94
N ARG A 198 -5.08 -8.16 -31.69
CA ARG A 198 -4.80 -9.53 -31.24
C ARG A 198 -5.80 -10.53 -31.84
N PRO A 199 -5.36 -11.60 -32.51
CA PRO A 199 -6.26 -12.66 -32.97
C PRO A 199 -6.91 -13.44 -31.80
N LEU A 200 -8.09 -14.01 -32.04
CA LEU A 200 -8.78 -14.87 -31.08
C LEU A 200 -7.93 -16.07 -30.67
N CYS A 201 -8.00 -16.42 -29.38
CA CYS A 201 -7.25 -17.51 -28.76
C CYS A 201 -5.72 -17.43 -28.92
N MET A 202 -5.20 -16.25 -29.25
CA MET A 202 -3.78 -15.94 -29.30
C MET A 202 -3.41 -14.93 -28.22
N ASP A 203 -2.21 -15.03 -27.64
CA ASP A 203 -1.70 -14.06 -26.69
C ASP A 203 -0.18 -13.85 -26.81
N PHE A 204 0.28 -12.65 -26.50
CA PHE A 204 1.69 -12.27 -26.51
C PHE A 204 2.26 -12.35 -25.09
N VAL A 205 3.15 -13.32 -24.86
CA VAL A 205 3.76 -13.57 -23.55
C VAL A 205 4.85 -12.55 -23.25
N SER A 206 5.69 -12.23 -24.24
CA SER A 206 6.72 -11.20 -24.11
C SER A 206 6.89 -10.38 -25.39
N VAL A 207 7.26 -9.11 -25.20
CA VAL A 207 7.62 -8.16 -26.27
C VAL A 207 8.95 -7.53 -25.89
N GLU A 208 10.01 -7.92 -26.58
CA GLU A 208 11.38 -7.67 -26.16
C GLU A 208 12.16 -6.91 -27.24
N VAL A 209 12.78 -5.79 -26.84
CA VAL A 209 13.72 -5.07 -27.71
C VAL A 209 15.11 -5.69 -27.58
N MET A 210 15.59 -6.28 -28.66
CA MET A 210 16.87 -6.97 -28.68
C MET A 210 18.04 -5.99 -28.58
N LYS A 211 19.14 -6.43 -27.97
CA LYS A 211 20.36 -5.64 -27.88
C LYS A 211 21.11 -5.67 -29.22
N ALA A 212 21.80 -4.60 -29.56
CA ALA A 212 22.66 -4.58 -30.75
C ALA A 212 23.93 -5.41 -30.51
N GLN A 213 24.17 -6.40 -31.37
CA GLN A 213 25.38 -7.20 -31.46
C GLN A 213 26.25 -6.61 -32.58
N LYS A 214 27.32 -5.89 -32.20
CA LYS A 214 28.20 -5.23 -33.18
C LYS A 214 29.06 -6.26 -33.91
N ILE A 215 28.97 -6.25 -35.24
CA ILE A 215 29.79 -7.07 -36.13
C ILE A 215 30.86 -6.18 -36.75
N ARG A 216 32.12 -6.58 -36.57
CA ARG A 216 33.29 -5.95 -37.17
C ARG A 216 33.86 -6.86 -38.23
N LEU A 217 34.45 -6.25 -39.25
CA LEU A 217 35.12 -6.97 -40.32
C LEU A 217 36.47 -6.35 -40.61
N LYS A 218 37.42 -7.22 -40.97
CA LYS A 218 38.73 -6.83 -41.48
C LYS A 218 38.89 -7.43 -42.87
N ALA A 219 39.13 -6.61 -43.88
CA ALA A 219 39.31 -7.09 -45.24
C ALA A 219 40.36 -6.28 -46.02
N ASN A 220 41.09 -6.99 -46.89
CA ASN A 220 41.99 -6.42 -47.87
C ASN A 220 41.40 -6.64 -49.27
N ILE A 221 41.15 -5.54 -50.00
CA ILE A 221 40.34 -5.54 -51.22
C ILE A 221 41.14 -4.88 -52.34
N GLU A 222 41.33 -5.58 -53.46
CA GLU A 222 41.93 -5.03 -54.68
C GLU A 222 40.86 -4.32 -55.52
N ILE A 223 41.12 -3.07 -55.92
CA ILE A 223 40.21 -2.26 -56.73
C ILE A 223 40.77 -1.96 -58.12
N GLY A 224 39.87 -1.74 -59.09
CA GLY A 224 40.20 -1.42 -60.47
C GLY A 224 40.91 -0.07 -60.65
N PRO A 225 41.54 0.16 -61.82
CA PRO A 225 42.37 1.34 -62.07
C PRO A 225 41.59 2.66 -62.22
N LEU A 226 40.32 2.61 -62.64
CA LEU A 226 39.51 3.78 -63.04
C LEU A 226 38.45 4.20 -62.00
N GLY A 227 38.32 3.48 -60.88
CA GLY A 227 37.29 3.75 -59.88
C GLY A 227 37.67 4.80 -58.83
N ASN A 228 36.68 5.57 -58.35
CA ASN A 228 36.82 6.44 -57.18
C ASN A 228 36.86 5.59 -55.90
N ALA A 229 38.01 5.55 -55.21
CA ALA A 229 38.21 4.72 -54.02
C ALA A 229 37.25 5.06 -52.87
N VAL A 230 36.90 6.34 -52.67
CA VAL A 230 35.93 6.75 -51.64
C VAL A 230 34.52 6.26 -51.99
N GLY A 231 34.13 6.38 -53.27
CA GLY A 231 32.84 5.89 -53.76
C GLY A 231 32.71 4.37 -53.63
N ILE A 232 33.76 3.63 -53.99
CA ILE A 232 33.80 2.16 -53.83
C ILE A 232 33.71 1.78 -52.35
N LEU A 233 34.46 2.45 -51.47
CA LEU A 233 34.39 2.20 -50.03
C LEU A 233 32.97 2.44 -49.48
N ALA A 234 32.33 3.54 -49.85
CA ALA A 234 30.95 3.84 -49.48
C ALA A 234 29.96 2.77 -49.99
N ALA A 235 30.11 2.32 -51.24
CA ALA A 235 29.30 1.25 -51.81
C ALA A 235 29.49 -0.09 -51.06
N ILE A 236 30.74 -0.45 -50.70
CA ILE A 236 31.03 -1.63 -49.87
C ILE A 236 30.35 -1.53 -48.51
N HIS A 237 30.50 -0.40 -47.79
CA HIS A 237 29.83 -0.23 -46.50
C HIS A 237 28.30 -0.31 -46.62
N HIS A 238 27.71 0.23 -47.70
CA HIS A 238 26.29 0.14 -47.95
C HIS A 238 25.84 -1.31 -48.20
N LYS A 239 26.55 -2.05 -49.05
CA LYS A 239 26.28 -3.48 -49.33
C LYS A 239 26.39 -4.34 -48.07
N LEU A 240 27.47 -4.19 -47.30
CA LEU A 240 27.67 -4.91 -46.05
C LEU A 240 26.57 -4.59 -45.03
N ASN A 241 26.18 -3.32 -44.90
CA ASN A 241 25.10 -2.94 -44.00
C ASN A 241 23.76 -3.55 -44.42
N THR A 242 23.39 -3.44 -45.69
CA THR A 242 22.14 -4.00 -46.24
C THR A 242 22.12 -5.52 -46.14
N PHE A 243 23.28 -6.19 -46.26
CA PHE A 243 23.36 -7.62 -46.06
C PHE A 243 23.18 -8.02 -44.58
N ILE A 244 23.90 -7.36 -43.66
CA ILE A 244 23.89 -7.71 -42.23
C ILE A 244 22.55 -7.37 -41.58
N ALA A 245 22.02 -6.17 -41.87
CA ALA A 245 20.78 -5.64 -41.32
C ALA A 245 19.91 -5.08 -42.47
N PRO A 246 19.20 -5.95 -43.23
CA PRO A 246 18.42 -5.54 -44.38
C PRO A 246 17.23 -4.66 -43.94
N PRO A 247 17.10 -3.43 -44.46
CA PRO A 247 15.97 -2.56 -44.13
C PRO A 247 14.68 -3.12 -44.75
N VAL A 248 13.56 -2.94 -44.06
CA VAL A 248 12.22 -3.24 -44.58
C VAL A 248 11.68 -1.98 -45.28
N PRO A 249 11.48 -1.98 -46.61
CA PRO A 249 10.94 -0.82 -47.30
C PRO A 249 9.43 -0.74 -47.14
N PHE A 250 8.95 0.50 -47.13
CA PHE A 250 7.56 0.85 -47.31
C PHE A 250 7.37 1.39 -48.73
N HIS A 251 6.30 0.97 -49.38
CA HIS A 251 5.93 1.36 -50.73
C HIS A 251 4.67 2.22 -50.71
N THR A 252 4.54 3.13 -51.67
CA THR A 252 3.31 3.90 -51.91
C THR A 252 2.34 3.11 -52.80
N LEU A 253 1.05 3.45 -52.77
CA LEU A 253 0.02 2.88 -53.64
C LEU A 253 0.42 3.01 -55.12
N ALA A 254 0.97 4.16 -55.52
CA ALA A 254 1.40 4.41 -56.89
C ALA A 254 2.55 3.48 -57.33
N GLU A 255 3.53 3.23 -56.47
CA GLU A 255 4.64 2.29 -56.75
C GLU A 255 4.12 0.86 -56.90
N ARG A 256 3.17 0.44 -56.05
CA ARG A 256 2.58 -0.89 -56.11
C ARG A 256 1.73 -1.10 -57.37
N LEU A 257 0.94 -0.10 -57.76
CA LEU A 257 0.19 -0.13 -59.02
C LEU A 257 1.12 -0.13 -60.24
N ALA A 258 2.20 0.66 -60.21
CA ALA A 258 3.20 0.67 -61.27
C ALA A 258 3.96 -0.66 -61.40
N ALA A 259 4.07 -1.43 -60.30
CA ALA A 259 4.60 -2.79 -60.30
C ALA A 259 3.62 -3.83 -60.89
N GLY A 260 2.42 -3.42 -61.30
CA GLY A 260 1.44 -4.28 -61.96
C GLY A 260 0.54 -5.09 -61.03
N LEU A 261 0.54 -4.78 -59.72
CA LEU A 261 -0.29 -5.46 -58.73
C LEU A 261 -1.74 -4.97 -58.79
N HIS A 262 -2.66 -5.89 -58.55
CA HIS A 262 -4.08 -5.56 -58.44
C HIS A 262 -4.42 -4.94 -57.07
N ILE A 263 -5.51 -4.18 -57.02
CA ILE A 263 -5.92 -3.42 -55.81
C ILE A 263 -6.17 -4.37 -54.62
N ASP A 264 -6.80 -5.52 -54.87
CA ASP A 264 -7.05 -6.55 -53.87
C ASP A 264 -5.75 -7.17 -53.33
N GLU A 265 -4.70 -7.31 -54.15
CA GLU A 265 -3.38 -7.78 -53.71
C GLU A 265 -2.62 -6.73 -52.89
N ILE A 266 -2.83 -5.44 -53.18
CA ILE A 266 -2.15 -4.33 -52.48
C ILE A 266 -2.73 -4.13 -51.08
N PHE A 267 -4.05 -4.17 -50.95
CA PHE A 267 -4.76 -3.98 -49.68
C PHE A 267 -4.91 -5.29 -48.88
N ASP A 268 -4.31 -6.40 -49.32
CA ASP A 268 -4.33 -7.65 -48.57
C ASP A 268 -3.52 -7.53 -47.25
N GLY A 269 -4.18 -7.92 -46.16
CA GLY A 269 -3.68 -7.80 -44.79
C GLY A 269 -4.07 -6.48 -44.09
N PRO A 270 -3.34 -6.12 -43.01
CA PRO A 270 -3.69 -5.01 -42.14
C PRO A 270 -3.36 -3.66 -42.77
N SER A 271 -4.21 -2.66 -42.47
CA SER A 271 -3.95 -1.27 -42.79
C SER A 271 -2.74 -0.76 -41.97
N LEU A 272 -1.80 -0.10 -42.64
CA LEU A 272 -0.56 0.41 -42.08
C LEU A 272 -0.51 1.94 -42.24
N GLU A 273 0.09 2.63 -41.28
CA GLU A 273 0.13 4.11 -41.26
C GLU A 273 1.20 4.68 -42.20
N HIS A 274 2.28 3.93 -42.45
CA HIS A 274 3.46 4.45 -43.15
C HIS A 274 3.63 3.90 -44.58
N GLY A 275 2.61 3.26 -45.16
CA GLY A 275 2.65 2.67 -46.51
C GLY A 275 2.51 1.16 -46.52
N PHE A 276 2.73 0.56 -47.69
CA PHE A 276 2.54 -0.88 -47.90
C PHE A 276 3.86 -1.64 -47.71
N ILE A 277 3.81 -2.76 -46.97
CA ILE A 277 4.92 -3.70 -46.85
C ILE A 277 4.59 -4.95 -47.65
N ASP A 278 5.43 -5.27 -48.63
CA ASP A 278 5.29 -6.46 -49.44
C ASP A 278 5.55 -7.75 -48.63
N THR A 279 4.63 -8.71 -48.74
CA THR A 279 4.67 -9.96 -47.97
C THR A 279 5.87 -10.83 -48.37
N GLU A 280 6.14 -11.00 -49.66
CA GLU A 280 7.22 -11.86 -50.17
C GLU A 280 8.59 -11.27 -49.81
N GLU A 281 8.72 -9.96 -49.98
CA GLU A 281 9.91 -9.20 -49.64
C GLU A 281 10.21 -9.28 -48.12
N LEU A 282 9.17 -9.23 -47.28
CA LEU A 282 9.32 -9.33 -45.83
C LEU A 282 9.68 -10.77 -45.39
N GLN A 283 9.13 -11.79 -46.05
CA GLN A 283 9.44 -13.19 -45.77
C GLN A 283 10.91 -13.54 -46.09
N CYS A 284 11.49 -12.91 -47.11
CA CYS A 284 12.92 -13.07 -47.44
C CYS A 284 13.85 -12.49 -46.36
N ARG A 285 13.37 -11.56 -45.52
CA ARG A 285 14.13 -10.91 -44.44
C ARG A 285 14.07 -11.71 -43.15
N VAL A 286 14.59 -12.93 -43.16
CA VAL A 286 14.68 -13.79 -41.97
C VAL A 286 15.77 -13.29 -41.01
N ARG A 287 15.59 -13.54 -39.72
CA ARG A 287 16.64 -13.26 -38.72
C ARG A 287 17.83 -14.17 -39.00
N LYS A 288 19.01 -13.59 -39.25
CA LYS A 288 20.25 -14.36 -39.42
C LYS A 288 20.68 -14.94 -38.07
N THR A 289 21.01 -16.23 -38.05
CA THR A 289 21.60 -16.90 -36.87
C THR A 289 23.12 -17.05 -36.97
N ALA A 290 23.69 -16.85 -38.16
CA ALA A 290 25.12 -16.83 -38.41
C ALA A 290 25.43 -15.97 -39.64
N VAL A 291 26.65 -15.45 -39.74
CA VAL A 291 27.16 -14.71 -40.90
C VAL A 291 28.35 -15.46 -41.48
N ARG A 292 28.27 -15.86 -42.75
CA ARG A 292 29.37 -16.55 -43.43
C ARG A 292 30.29 -15.55 -44.14
N VAL A 293 31.59 -15.76 -44.03
CA VAL A 293 32.62 -14.97 -44.70
C VAL A 293 32.45 -15.05 -46.23
N SER A 294 32.11 -16.22 -46.77
CA SER A 294 31.85 -16.43 -48.20
C SER A 294 30.78 -15.50 -48.76
N ASP A 295 29.69 -15.31 -48.01
CA ASP A 295 28.55 -14.52 -48.46
C ASP A 295 28.93 -13.04 -48.52
N LEU A 296 29.70 -12.56 -47.53
CA LEU A 296 30.21 -11.19 -47.54
C LEU A 296 31.25 -10.95 -48.64
N ILE A 297 32.09 -11.95 -48.96
CA ILE A 297 33.00 -11.86 -50.11
C ILE A 297 32.19 -11.65 -51.39
N HIS A 298 31.11 -12.42 -51.60
CA HIS A 298 30.23 -12.24 -52.76
C HIS A 298 29.62 -10.83 -52.79
N GLU A 299 29.06 -10.35 -51.68
CA GLU A 299 28.49 -8.99 -51.63
C GLU A 299 29.50 -7.88 -51.90
N ILE A 300 30.77 -8.05 -51.47
CA ILE A 300 31.84 -7.09 -51.75
C ILE A 300 32.27 -7.17 -53.22
N MET A 301 32.38 -8.38 -53.78
CA MET A 301 32.78 -8.60 -55.18
C MET A 301 31.75 -8.04 -56.17
N ASP A 302 30.48 -8.00 -55.80
CA ASP A 302 29.39 -7.40 -56.61
C ASP A 302 29.45 -5.87 -56.69
N VAL A 303 30.31 -5.21 -55.90
CA VAL A 303 30.49 -3.76 -55.98
C VAL A 303 31.31 -3.42 -57.22
N GLU A 304 30.74 -2.61 -58.11
CA GLU A 304 31.41 -2.14 -59.32
C GLU A 304 32.76 -1.46 -58.98
N GLY A 305 33.83 -1.98 -59.58
CA GLY A 305 35.20 -1.51 -59.35
C GLY A 305 36.01 -2.33 -58.35
N VAL A 306 35.43 -3.33 -57.69
CA VAL A 306 36.18 -4.35 -56.92
C VAL A 306 36.68 -5.44 -57.86
N LEU A 307 37.96 -5.81 -57.76
CA LEU A 307 38.58 -6.88 -58.56
C LEU A 307 38.71 -8.18 -57.77
N MET A 308 39.04 -8.10 -56.48
CA MET A 308 39.32 -9.28 -55.64
C MET A 308 39.25 -8.92 -54.16
N VAL A 309 38.72 -9.83 -53.33
CA VAL A 309 38.91 -9.82 -51.87
C VAL A 309 40.06 -10.77 -51.52
N LYS A 310 41.18 -10.24 -51.05
CA LYS A 310 42.40 -11.02 -50.73
C LYS A 310 42.28 -11.77 -49.40
N GLN A 311 41.66 -11.12 -48.42
CA GLN A 311 41.46 -11.65 -47.08
C GLN A 311 40.22 -10.99 -46.48
N LEU A 312 39.43 -11.76 -45.73
CA LEU A 312 38.29 -11.28 -44.95
C LEU A 312 38.16 -12.09 -43.66
N SER A 313 38.00 -11.42 -42.54
CA SER A 313 37.73 -12.02 -41.23
C SER A 313 36.67 -11.23 -40.47
N LEU A 314 35.89 -11.90 -39.64
CA LEU A 314 34.79 -11.34 -38.85
C LEU A 314 35.10 -11.41 -37.35
N SER A 315 34.57 -10.46 -36.58
CA SER A 315 34.68 -10.46 -35.12
C SER A 315 33.49 -9.77 -34.46
N MET A 316 33.22 -10.15 -33.20
CA MET A 316 32.33 -9.44 -32.28
C MET A 316 33.09 -8.58 -31.25
N ASP A 317 34.37 -8.85 -31.05
CA ASP A 317 35.25 -8.19 -30.09
C ASP A 317 36.59 -7.80 -30.75
N ASP A 318 37.57 -7.34 -29.95
CA ASP A 318 38.90 -6.98 -30.46
C ASP A 318 39.88 -8.16 -30.48
N VAL A 319 39.45 -9.36 -30.06
CA VAL A 319 40.33 -10.48 -29.72
C VAL A 319 40.16 -11.67 -30.66
N HIS A 320 38.92 -12.07 -30.97
CA HIS A 320 38.60 -13.31 -31.66
C HIS A 320 38.12 -13.06 -33.10
N TRP A 321 39.02 -13.29 -34.06
CA TRP A 321 38.72 -13.14 -35.48
C TRP A 321 38.47 -14.50 -36.13
N GLU A 322 37.28 -14.67 -36.70
CA GLU A 322 36.85 -15.87 -37.42
C GLU A 322 37.02 -15.70 -38.93
N ASN A 323 37.51 -16.73 -39.60
CA ASN A 323 37.81 -16.69 -41.04
C ASN A 323 36.76 -17.40 -41.91
N TRP A 324 35.79 -18.11 -41.32
CA TRP A 324 34.79 -18.90 -42.06
C TRP A 324 33.36 -18.45 -41.81
N TRP A 325 32.93 -18.38 -40.54
CA TRP A 325 31.62 -17.84 -40.17
C TRP A 325 31.64 -17.32 -38.73
N LEU A 326 30.64 -16.52 -38.40
CA LEU A 326 30.41 -15.96 -37.08
C LEU A 326 29.02 -16.36 -36.59
N ASP A 327 28.93 -17.08 -35.47
CA ASP A 327 27.65 -17.43 -34.85
C ASP A 327 27.04 -16.20 -34.16
N LEU A 328 25.76 -15.93 -34.42
CA LEU A 328 25.05 -14.77 -33.85
C LEU A 328 24.23 -15.19 -32.64
N ASN A 329 24.13 -14.28 -31.67
CA ASN A 329 23.32 -14.52 -30.50
C ASN A 329 21.83 -14.41 -30.89
N LYS A 330 21.04 -15.43 -30.56
CA LYS A 330 19.61 -15.47 -30.87
C LYS A 330 18.80 -14.38 -30.16
N THR A 331 19.33 -13.79 -29.09
CA THR A 331 18.67 -12.73 -28.32
C THR A 331 19.15 -11.32 -28.68
N GLU A 332 19.97 -11.18 -29.72
CA GLU A 332 20.55 -9.90 -30.13
C GLU A 332 20.36 -9.67 -31.63
N THR A 333 20.44 -8.40 -32.05
CA THR A 333 20.37 -8.02 -33.47
C THR A 333 21.77 -7.73 -34.00
N PRO A 334 22.21 -8.36 -35.10
CA PRO A 334 23.47 -8.01 -35.74
C PRO A 334 23.45 -6.58 -36.30
N VAL A 335 24.47 -5.78 -35.95
CA VAL A 335 24.63 -4.40 -36.43
C VAL A 335 26.02 -4.22 -37.00
N TRP A 336 26.11 -3.61 -38.17
CA TRP A 336 27.37 -3.32 -38.84
C TRP A 336 28.13 -2.18 -38.14
N ASP A 337 29.26 -2.51 -37.50
CA ASP A 337 30.14 -1.55 -36.82
C ASP A 337 31.16 -0.96 -37.80
N TRP A 338 30.68 -0.09 -38.68
CA TRP A 338 31.48 0.49 -39.76
C TRP A 338 32.67 1.33 -39.26
N LEU A 339 32.55 1.96 -38.08
CA LEU A 339 33.57 2.81 -37.48
C LEU A 339 34.80 2.01 -37.03
N ASN A 340 34.58 0.82 -36.47
CA ASN A 340 35.63 -0.04 -35.94
C ASN A 340 36.03 -1.17 -36.91
N SER A 341 35.47 -1.19 -38.11
CA SER A 341 35.82 -2.15 -39.16
C SER A 341 37.02 -1.67 -39.97
N ILE A 342 37.91 -2.60 -40.35
CA ILE A 342 39.18 -2.30 -41.01
C ILE A 342 39.09 -2.76 -42.48
N LEU A 343 38.75 -1.83 -43.38
CA LEU A 343 38.71 -2.06 -44.82
C LEU A 343 39.92 -1.41 -45.49
N ARG A 344 40.83 -2.22 -46.02
CA ARG A 344 42.02 -1.75 -46.76
C ARG A 344 41.80 -1.93 -48.26
N LEU A 345 41.90 -0.83 -49.00
CA LEU A 345 41.82 -0.85 -50.46
C LEU A 345 43.22 -0.82 -51.06
N GLU A 346 43.49 -1.69 -52.02
CA GLU A 346 44.75 -1.77 -52.73
C GLU A 346 44.54 -1.59 -54.23
N ARG A 347 45.49 -0.93 -54.89
CA ARG A 347 45.56 -0.84 -56.35
C ARG A 347 46.97 -1.15 -56.78
N ARG A 348 47.16 -2.27 -57.50
CA ARG A 348 48.48 -2.78 -57.90
C ARG A 348 49.42 -2.95 -56.69
N GLN A 349 48.91 -3.55 -55.60
CA GLN A 349 49.64 -3.75 -54.33
C GLN A 349 50.01 -2.47 -53.56
N ILE A 350 49.50 -1.30 -53.96
CA ILE A 350 49.67 -0.05 -53.24
C ILE A 350 48.39 0.24 -52.44
N GLU A 351 48.52 0.40 -51.13
CA GLU A 351 47.41 0.78 -50.25
C GLU A 351 46.92 2.20 -50.60
N ILE A 352 45.62 2.31 -50.87
CA ILE A 352 44.95 3.58 -51.17
C ILE A 352 44.26 4.06 -49.90
N VAL A 353 44.65 5.23 -49.41
CA VAL A 353 44.00 5.85 -48.25
C VAL A 353 42.65 6.43 -48.68
N ALA A 354 41.59 5.67 -48.48
CA ALA A 354 40.21 6.13 -48.57
C ALA A 354 39.61 6.15 -47.16
N ARG A 355 39.02 7.28 -46.75
CA ARG A 355 38.27 7.40 -45.50
C ARG A 355 36.85 7.81 -45.80
N ASN A 356 35.89 7.09 -45.23
CA ASN A 356 34.51 7.56 -45.18
C ASN A 356 34.34 8.50 -43.99
N THR A 357 33.79 9.69 -44.25
CA THR A 357 33.45 10.70 -43.24
C THR A 357 32.00 10.63 -42.79
N SER A 358 31.19 9.76 -43.40
CA SER A 358 29.75 9.69 -43.19
C SER A 358 29.29 8.22 -43.08
N PRO A 359 28.31 7.94 -42.20
CA PRO A 359 27.74 6.60 -42.08
C PRO A 359 27.05 6.17 -43.39
N PRO A 360 26.94 4.85 -43.66
CA PRO A 360 26.24 4.36 -44.85
C PRO A 360 24.77 4.82 -44.88
N PRO A 361 24.19 5.12 -46.06
CA PRO A 361 22.85 5.74 -46.19
C PRO A 361 21.71 4.98 -45.48
N SER A 362 21.84 3.66 -45.42
CA SER A 362 20.91 2.73 -44.76
C SER A 362 20.93 2.84 -43.23
N GLN A 363 21.99 3.38 -42.62
CA GLN A 363 22.02 3.75 -41.20
C GLN A 363 21.38 5.13 -40.93
N THR A 364 21.10 5.91 -41.98
CA THR A 364 20.53 7.28 -41.90
C THR A 364 19.05 7.39 -42.28
N ARG A 365 18.37 6.31 -42.73
CA ARG A 365 16.90 6.30 -42.81
C ARG A 365 16.33 6.17 -41.39
N LEU A 366 16.39 7.27 -40.65
CA LEU A 366 16.04 7.39 -39.24
C LEU A 366 14.51 7.42 -39.05
N VAL A 367 13.78 8.03 -39.97
CA VAL A 367 12.33 8.29 -39.82
C VAL A 367 11.51 7.39 -40.75
N LEU A 368 10.38 6.87 -40.26
CA LEU A 368 9.39 6.22 -41.11
C LEU A 368 8.89 7.24 -42.16
N PRO A 369 8.58 6.81 -43.39
CA PRO A 369 8.02 7.74 -44.37
C PRO A 369 6.68 8.26 -43.85
N THR A 370 6.42 9.55 -44.04
CA THR A 370 5.12 10.17 -43.77
C THR A 370 4.35 10.23 -45.10
N PRO A 371 3.55 9.21 -45.44
CA PRO A 371 2.81 9.19 -46.69
C PRO A 371 1.76 10.31 -46.72
N LYS A 372 1.47 10.84 -47.91
CA LYS A 372 0.29 11.67 -48.14
C LYS A 372 -0.94 10.77 -48.29
N PRO A 373 -2.17 11.29 -48.14
CA PRO A 373 -3.38 10.50 -48.37
C PRO A 373 -3.43 9.83 -49.76
N GLU A 374 -2.92 10.51 -50.79
CA GLU A 374 -2.82 9.98 -52.16
C GLU A 374 -1.86 8.78 -52.30
N ASP A 375 -0.94 8.60 -51.35
CA ASP A 375 -0.01 7.47 -51.33
C ASP A 375 -0.64 6.21 -50.71
N LEU A 376 -1.80 6.32 -50.06
CA LEU A 376 -2.49 5.22 -49.36
C LEU A 376 -3.89 4.94 -49.92
N GLU A 377 -4.51 5.89 -50.62
CA GLU A 377 -5.94 5.82 -50.97
C GLU A 377 -6.21 6.04 -52.46
N ILE A 378 -7.18 5.30 -52.99
CA ILE A 378 -7.70 5.49 -54.36
C ILE A 378 -8.69 6.65 -54.37
N LYS A 379 -8.43 7.65 -55.20
CA LYS A 379 -9.32 8.79 -55.37
C LYS A 379 -10.58 8.39 -56.15
N ALA A 380 -11.75 8.50 -55.52
CA ALA A 380 -13.03 8.28 -56.18
C ALA A 380 -13.31 9.37 -57.26
N PRO A 381 -13.99 9.04 -58.37
CA PRO A 381 -14.34 10.01 -59.42
C PRO A 381 -15.22 11.14 -58.87
N ALA A 382 -14.89 12.41 -59.12
CA ALA A 382 -15.75 13.50 -58.69
C ALA A 382 -17.09 13.50 -59.47
N GLY A 383 -18.21 13.62 -58.76
CA GLY A 383 -19.52 13.84 -59.37
C GLY A 383 -19.90 15.32 -59.40
N ARG A 384 -20.79 15.69 -60.32
CA ARG A 384 -21.36 17.03 -60.45
C ARG A 384 -22.85 16.99 -60.14
N ASP A 385 -23.31 17.87 -59.24
CA ASP A 385 -24.74 18.08 -59.04
C ASP A 385 -25.38 18.66 -60.32
N ARG A 386 -26.16 17.83 -61.02
CA ARG A 386 -26.91 18.19 -62.22
C ARG A 386 -28.36 18.58 -61.93
N ARG A 387 -28.75 18.69 -60.66
CA ARG A 387 -30.10 19.03 -60.20
C ARG A 387 -31.18 18.15 -60.84
N VAL A 388 -30.93 16.84 -60.86
CA VAL A 388 -31.76 15.89 -61.60
C VAL A 388 -33.22 15.85 -61.13
N GLY A 389 -33.49 16.24 -59.88
CA GLY A 389 -34.85 16.31 -59.33
C GLY A 389 -35.69 17.51 -59.81
N GLN A 390 -35.08 18.53 -60.42
CA GLN A 390 -35.80 19.74 -60.80
C GLN A 390 -36.81 19.45 -61.93
N TYR A 391 -38.10 19.50 -61.63
CA TYR A 391 -39.17 19.31 -62.62
C TYR A 391 -39.72 20.65 -63.10
N TYR A 392 -40.03 20.72 -64.40
CA TYR A 392 -40.77 21.80 -65.03
C TYR A 392 -42.06 21.23 -65.62
N SER A 393 -43.21 21.80 -65.26
CA SER A 393 -44.52 21.31 -65.70
C SER A 393 -44.65 21.29 -67.22
N ALA A 394 -45.20 20.20 -67.76
CA ALA A 394 -45.47 20.05 -69.18
C ALA A 394 -46.49 21.09 -69.69
N GLN A 395 -47.25 21.73 -68.79
CA GLN A 395 -48.21 22.79 -69.11
C GLN A 395 -47.56 24.00 -69.78
N HIS A 396 -46.26 24.22 -69.56
CA HIS A 396 -45.48 25.27 -70.24
C HIS A 396 -45.20 24.98 -71.72
N LEU A 397 -45.23 23.71 -72.11
CA LEU A 397 -44.92 23.28 -73.47
C LEU A 397 -46.10 23.48 -74.44
N PHE A 398 -47.30 23.71 -73.92
CA PHE A 398 -48.49 23.87 -74.74
C PHE A 398 -48.50 25.21 -75.49
N PRO A 399 -49.06 25.25 -76.73
CA PRO A 399 -49.24 26.49 -77.47
C PRO A 399 -50.05 27.53 -76.68
N ALA A 400 -49.72 28.81 -76.84
CA ALA A 400 -50.35 29.91 -76.12
C ALA A 400 -51.89 29.96 -76.23
N LEU A 401 -52.46 29.41 -77.31
CA LEU A 401 -53.92 29.30 -77.53
C LEU A 401 -54.65 28.53 -76.42
N TYR A 402 -53.98 27.57 -75.78
CA TYR A 402 -54.54 26.79 -74.66
C TYR A 402 -54.69 27.61 -73.39
N GLY A 403 -53.96 28.73 -73.24
CA GLY A 403 -54.00 29.60 -72.06
C GLY A 403 -53.41 28.96 -70.79
N LEU A 404 -52.55 27.95 -70.93
CA LEU A 404 -51.99 27.18 -69.82
C LEU A 404 -50.73 27.80 -69.19
N GLY A 405 -49.73 28.13 -70.02
CA GLY A 405 -48.42 28.66 -69.60
C GLY A 405 -48.45 30.10 -69.08
N ASP A 406 -47.26 30.68 -68.87
CA ASP A 406 -47.04 31.95 -68.15
C ASP A 406 -47.90 33.14 -68.60
N LYS A 407 -48.22 33.24 -69.89
CA LYS A 407 -49.04 34.33 -70.44
C LYS A 407 -50.51 34.24 -70.03
N GLY A 408 -50.98 33.05 -69.66
CA GLY A 408 -52.36 32.77 -69.26
C GLY A 408 -53.39 33.14 -70.32
N LEU A 409 -54.61 33.41 -69.87
CA LEU A 409 -55.70 33.93 -70.69
C LEU A 409 -55.68 35.48 -70.71
N PRO A 410 -56.12 36.12 -71.81
CA PRO A 410 -56.40 37.55 -71.84
C PRO A 410 -57.35 37.99 -70.71
N SER A 411 -57.13 39.19 -70.14
CA SER A 411 -57.89 39.70 -68.99
C SER A 411 -59.39 39.85 -69.23
N ASP A 412 -59.80 39.98 -70.50
CA ASP A 412 -61.17 40.12 -70.98
C ASP A 412 -61.87 38.79 -71.31
N SER A 413 -61.19 37.65 -71.12
CA SER A 413 -61.79 36.32 -71.33
C SER A 413 -63.07 36.12 -70.51
N ASP A 414 -64.04 35.36 -71.01
CA ASP A 414 -65.28 35.11 -70.26
C ASP A 414 -65.07 34.12 -69.09
N ALA A 415 -66.10 33.98 -68.24
CA ALA A 415 -66.04 33.08 -67.08
C ALA A 415 -65.99 31.60 -67.46
N GLN A 416 -66.62 31.21 -68.58
CA GLN A 416 -66.66 29.84 -69.07
C GLN A 416 -65.28 29.39 -69.56
N ARG A 417 -64.58 30.23 -70.34
CA ARG A 417 -63.23 30.00 -70.84
C ARG A 417 -62.22 29.90 -69.70
N ARG A 418 -62.34 30.77 -68.68
CA ARG A 418 -61.54 30.65 -67.45
C ARG A 418 -61.78 29.32 -66.73
N ALA A 419 -63.03 28.88 -66.63
CA ALA A 419 -63.37 27.60 -66.02
C ALA A 419 -62.84 26.40 -66.82
N GLN A 420 -62.93 26.43 -68.16
CA GLN A 420 -62.39 25.40 -69.05
C GLN A 420 -60.87 25.27 -68.94
N VAL A 421 -60.15 26.40 -68.89
CA VAL A 421 -58.69 26.36 -68.68
C VAL A 421 -58.36 25.78 -67.30
N LYS A 422 -59.09 26.14 -66.24
CA LYS A 422 -58.91 25.50 -64.92
C LYS A 422 -59.18 24.01 -64.93
N GLN A 423 -60.20 23.57 -65.67
CA GLN A 423 -60.51 22.15 -65.86
C GLN A 423 -59.37 21.42 -66.58
N LEU A 424 -58.82 22.02 -67.64
CA LEU A 424 -57.69 21.45 -68.37
C LEU A 424 -56.41 21.41 -67.51
N LYS A 425 -56.11 22.48 -66.76
CA LYS A 425 -55.01 22.49 -65.78
C LYS A 425 -55.15 21.35 -64.77
N ALA A 426 -56.34 21.17 -64.21
CA ALA A 426 -56.62 20.07 -63.28
C ALA A 426 -56.42 18.67 -63.91
N TYR A 427 -56.82 18.51 -65.18
CA TYR A 427 -56.63 17.25 -65.92
C TYR A 427 -55.14 16.96 -66.15
N LEU A 428 -54.37 17.95 -66.60
CA LEU A 428 -52.94 17.80 -66.90
C LEU A 428 -52.11 17.58 -65.62
N LEU A 429 -52.51 18.18 -64.51
CA LEU A 429 -51.82 18.09 -63.22
C LEU A 429 -51.65 16.64 -62.73
N PHE A 430 -52.56 15.74 -63.11
CA PHE A 430 -52.42 14.31 -62.80
C PHE A 430 -51.16 13.70 -63.42
N PHE A 431 -50.91 13.99 -64.70
CA PHE A 431 -49.74 13.48 -65.43
C PHE A 431 -48.46 14.22 -65.03
N ASP A 432 -48.55 15.55 -64.83
CA ASP A 432 -47.45 16.34 -64.28
C ASP A 432 -46.98 15.79 -62.93
N GLN A 433 -47.91 15.44 -62.04
CA GLN A 433 -47.55 14.91 -60.72
C GLN A 433 -46.87 13.54 -60.82
N LEU A 434 -47.26 12.69 -61.77
CA LEU A 434 -46.57 11.42 -62.03
C LEU A 434 -45.13 11.66 -62.48
N LEU A 435 -44.91 12.53 -63.46
CA LEU A 435 -43.56 12.89 -63.93
C LEU A 435 -42.73 13.51 -62.81
N ALA A 436 -43.30 14.46 -62.07
CA ALA A 436 -42.65 15.10 -60.94
C ALA A 436 -42.16 14.06 -59.92
N ASN A 437 -42.99 13.05 -59.61
CA ASN A 437 -42.59 11.96 -58.72
C ASN A 437 -41.42 11.14 -59.30
N GLU A 438 -41.38 10.86 -60.59
CA GLU A 438 -40.24 10.15 -61.21
C GLU A 438 -38.94 10.96 -61.15
N PHE A 439 -38.99 12.28 -61.36
CA PHE A 439 -37.82 13.14 -61.15
C PHE A 439 -37.39 13.18 -59.67
N ALA A 440 -38.35 13.19 -58.74
CA ALA A 440 -38.04 13.06 -57.31
C ALA A 440 -37.38 11.70 -57.02
N GLN A 441 -37.90 10.61 -57.59
CA GLN A 441 -37.32 9.27 -57.46
C GLN A 441 -35.87 9.22 -57.96
N LEU A 442 -35.60 9.85 -59.10
CA LEU A 442 -34.25 9.95 -59.67
C LEU A 442 -33.30 10.74 -58.77
N ALA A 443 -33.77 11.82 -58.15
CA ALA A 443 -32.98 12.63 -57.22
C ALA A 443 -32.56 11.87 -55.94
N HIS A 444 -33.37 10.89 -55.53
CA HIS A 444 -33.18 10.12 -54.31
C HIS A 444 -32.58 8.73 -54.54
N VAL A 445 -32.01 8.45 -55.73
CA VAL A 445 -31.30 7.17 -56.01
C VAL A 445 -30.17 6.93 -55.01
N GLY A 446 -29.45 7.99 -54.61
CA GLY A 446 -28.41 7.90 -53.57
C GLY A 446 -28.94 7.48 -52.20
N ASP A 447 -30.15 7.91 -51.83
CA ASP A 447 -30.78 7.53 -50.56
C ASP A 447 -31.28 6.08 -50.56
N LEU A 448 -31.66 5.57 -51.73
CA LEU A 448 -32.09 4.18 -51.91
C LEU A 448 -30.92 3.19 -51.87
N LEU A 449 -29.79 3.58 -52.47
CA LEU A 449 -28.58 2.74 -52.59
C LEU A 449 -27.53 3.02 -51.51
N GLY A 450 -27.78 3.97 -50.61
CA GLY A 450 -26.94 4.28 -49.47
C GLY A 450 -27.26 3.47 -48.22
N PHE A 451 -26.32 3.43 -47.29
CA PHE A 451 -26.49 2.76 -45.98
C PHE A 451 -27.20 3.63 -44.93
N ALA A 452 -27.42 4.92 -45.23
CA ALA A 452 -27.90 5.93 -44.28
C ALA A 452 -29.25 5.54 -43.61
N GLU A 453 -29.44 6.05 -42.40
CA GLU A 453 -30.68 5.96 -41.62
C GLU A 453 -31.81 6.79 -42.25
N ASN A 454 -32.29 6.41 -43.44
CA ASN A 454 -33.54 6.96 -43.95
C ASN A 454 -34.71 6.05 -43.52
N PRO A 455 -35.64 6.55 -42.67
CA PRO A 455 -36.73 5.73 -42.16
C PRO A 455 -37.73 5.38 -43.27
N GLN A 456 -37.84 4.08 -43.57
CA GLN A 456 -38.91 3.41 -44.33
C GLN A 456 -39.12 3.80 -45.81
N GLN A 457 -38.85 5.04 -46.19
CA GLN A 457 -39.25 5.60 -47.48
C GLN A 457 -38.48 4.96 -48.64
N THR A 458 -39.23 4.57 -49.68
CA THR A 458 -38.70 3.94 -50.89
C THR A 458 -39.22 4.57 -52.19
N TYR A 459 -40.33 5.31 -52.10
CA TYR A 459 -40.82 6.17 -53.15
C TYR A 459 -40.83 7.64 -52.72
N PHE A 460 -40.43 8.49 -53.65
CA PHE A 460 -40.32 9.92 -53.43
C PHE A 460 -41.32 10.67 -54.30
N SER A 461 -41.78 11.80 -53.78
CA SER A 461 -42.69 12.69 -54.48
C SER A 461 -42.25 14.13 -54.29
N GLN A 462 -42.57 14.98 -55.26
CA GLN A 462 -42.38 16.41 -55.14
C GLN A 462 -43.63 17.14 -55.57
N TRP A 463 -43.96 18.22 -54.87
CA TRP A 463 -45.17 18.98 -55.14
C TRP A 463 -44.97 19.85 -56.39
N VAL A 464 -45.90 19.74 -57.35
CA VAL A 464 -45.95 20.61 -58.53
C VAL A 464 -46.69 21.91 -58.18
N ASP A 465 -45.92 22.94 -57.82
CA ASP A 465 -46.44 24.29 -57.56
C ASP A 465 -45.53 25.35 -58.18
N GLU A 466 -45.80 25.66 -59.44
CA GLU A 466 -45.13 26.73 -60.15
C GLU A 466 -46.03 27.98 -60.12
N PRO A 467 -45.62 29.07 -59.45
CA PRO A 467 -46.45 30.26 -59.29
C PRO A 467 -46.91 30.88 -60.61
N SER A 468 -46.10 30.76 -61.67
CA SER A 468 -46.42 31.31 -62.99
C SER A 468 -47.59 30.58 -63.69
N LEU A 469 -47.92 29.36 -63.25
CA LEU A 469 -49.07 28.60 -63.76
C LEU A 469 -50.37 28.85 -62.98
N GLY A 470 -50.35 29.57 -61.85
CA GLY A 470 -51.57 29.86 -61.07
C GLY A 470 -52.36 28.62 -60.62
N LEU A 471 -51.62 27.57 -60.23
CA LEU A 471 -52.19 26.27 -59.80
C LEU A 471 -52.86 26.33 -58.42
N ASP A 472 -52.58 27.37 -57.63
CA ASP A 472 -53.24 27.69 -56.36
C ASP A 472 -54.78 27.73 -56.49
N THR A 473 -55.28 28.13 -57.66
CA THR A 473 -56.72 28.19 -57.95
C THR A 473 -57.36 26.84 -58.31
N VAL A 474 -56.55 25.78 -58.48
CA VAL A 474 -56.97 24.42 -58.83
C VAL A 474 -56.97 23.51 -57.61
N TRP A 475 -55.97 23.64 -56.74
CA TRP A 475 -55.85 22.85 -55.52
C TRP A 475 -56.97 23.15 -54.50
N ARG A 476 -57.53 22.11 -53.89
CA ARG A 476 -58.41 22.25 -52.70
C ARG A 476 -57.61 21.95 -51.45
N ASP A 477 -57.51 22.93 -50.55
CA ASP A 477 -56.85 22.84 -49.25
C ASP A 477 -55.39 22.35 -49.32
N PRO A 478 -54.44 23.23 -49.75
CA PRO A 478 -53.04 22.85 -49.94
C PRO A 478 -52.28 22.58 -48.63
N LYS A 479 -52.92 22.79 -47.46
CA LYS A 479 -52.30 22.51 -46.16
C LYS A 479 -51.96 21.02 -46.08
N ASP A 480 -50.70 20.73 -45.77
CA ASP A 480 -50.14 19.36 -45.69
C ASP A 480 -50.21 18.53 -47.00
N LEU A 481 -50.42 19.15 -48.18
CA LEU A 481 -50.52 18.43 -49.46
C LEU A 481 -49.26 17.61 -49.76
N ALA A 482 -48.06 18.16 -49.54
CA ALA A 482 -46.79 17.45 -49.74
C ALA A 482 -46.72 16.15 -48.90
N LYS A 483 -47.05 16.21 -47.61
CA LYS A 483 -47.11 15.03 -46.73
C LYS A 483 -48.20 14.04 -47.18
N ARG A 484 -49.33 14.53 -47.70
CA ARG A 484 -50.39 13.67 -48.21
C ARG A 484 -49.94 12.95 -49.48
N LEU A 485 -49.28 13.65 -50.40
CA LEU A 485 -48.70 13.08 -51.63
C LEU A 485 -47.64 12.03 -51.29
N GLU A 486 -46.71 12.34 -50.39
CA GLU A 486 -45.72 11.39 -49.88
C GLU A 486 -46.39 10.12 -49.34
N ARG A 487 -47.40 10.26 -48.46
CA ARG A 487 -48.17 9.11 -47.94
C ARG A 487 -48.88 8.33 -49.03
N MET A 488 -49.47 9.00 -50.02
CA MET A 488 -50.19 8.35 -51.12
C MET A 488 -49.24 7.58 -52.05
N VAL A 489 -48.05 8.13 -52.30
CA VAL A 489 -47.04 7.54 -53.19
C VAL A 489 -46.31 6.38 -52.52
N GLU A 490 -45.93 6.53 -51.25
CA GLU A 490 -45.32 5.44 -50.49
C GLU A 490 -46.34 4.30 -50.23
N LYS A 491 -47.61 4.65 -49.92
CA LYS A 491 -48.70 3.70 -49.57
C LYS A 491 -49.90 3.79 -50.54
N PRO A 492 -49.79 3.25 -51.78
CA PRO A 492 -50.80 3.44 -52.83
C PRO A 492 -52.11 2.63 -52.66
N ALA A 493 -52.28 1.80 -51.63
CA ALA A 493 -53.51 1.04 -51.38
C ALA A 493 -54.01 1.18 -49.92
N LYS A 494 -55.36 1.20 -49.77
CA LYS A 494 -56.21 1.40 -48.57
C LYS A 494 -55.54 1.21 -47.20
N ALA A 495 -55.92 2.09 -46.27
CA ALA A 495 -55.72 1.92 -44.83
C ALA A 495 -55.78 0.43 -44.46
N PRO A 496 -54.73 -0.12 -43.82
CA PRO A 496 -54.80 -1.50 -43.38
C PRO A 496 -56.06 -1.68 -42.55
N ASP A 497 -56.64 -2.88 -42.59
CA ASP A 497 -57.52 -3.31 -41.52
C ASP A 497 -56.85 -2.88 -40.19
N PRO A 498 -57.52 -2.11 -39.31
CA PRO A 498 -56.95 -1.76 -38.01
C PRO A 498 -56.43 -2.98 -37.24
N ASN A 499 -56.93 -4.18 -37.58
CA ASN A 499 -56.52 -5.46 -37.02
C ASN A 499 -55.40 -6.18 -37.79
N GLN A 500 -55.00 -5.72 -38.99
CA GLN A 500 -53.89 -6.28 -39.80
C GLN A 500 -53.15 -5.19 -40.62
N PRO A 501 -52.18 -4.47 -40.03
CA PRO A 501 -51.23 -3.67 -40.78
C PRO A 501 -50.36 -4.57 -41.66
N ILE A 502 -50.63 -4.61 -42.98
CA ILE A 502 -49.73 -5.25 -43.94
C ILE A 502 -48.54 -4.31 -44.17
N ASP A 503 -47.37 -4.75 -43.74
CA ASP A 503 -46.10 -4.02 -43.68
C ASP A 503 -45.36 -3.96 -45.03
N ILE A 504 -46.09 -3.66 -46.12
CA ILE A 504 -45.59 -3.73 -47.51
C ILE A 504 -44.34 -2.85 -47.72
N ASP A 505 -44.23 -1.74 -46.99
CA ASP A 505 -43.15 -0.77 -47.15
C ASP A 505 -41.78 -1.36 -46.77
N TRP A 506 -41.74 -2.12 -45.67
CA TRP A 506 -40.51 -2.77 -45.22
C TRP A 506 -40.05 -3.87 -46.17
N LEU A 507 -40.96 -4.56 -46.84
CA LEU A 507 -40.58 -5.57 -47.85
C LEU A 507 -39.77 -4.93 -48.98
N ARG A 508 -40.17 -3.74 -49.47
CA ARG A 508 -39.41 -3.03 -50.51
C ARG A 508 -38.03 -2.61 -49.99
N LYS A 509 -37.97 -2.02 -48.80
CA LYS A 509 -36.70 -1.60 -48.18
C LYS A 509 -35.78 -2.79 -47.93
N HIS A 510 -36.30 -3.92 -47.45
CA HIS A 510 -35.52 -5.14 -47.27
C HIS A 510 -34.93 -5.65 -48.59
N ARG A 511 -35.65 -5.59 -49.72
CA ARG A 511 -35.07 -5.96 -51.03
C ARG A 511 -33.87 -5.08 -51.40
N PHE A 512 -33.92 -3.77 -51.13
CA PHE A 512 -32.76 -2.89 -51.35
C PHE A 512 -31.60 -3.28 -50.44
N LEU A 513 -31.86 -3.47 -49.14
CA LEU A 513 -30.83 -3.83 -48.16
C LEU A 513 -30.22 -5.21 -48.48
N ASP A 514 -31.04 -6.19 -48.85
CA ASP A 514 -30.57 -7.54 -49.22
C ASP A 514 -29.73 -7.51 -50.50
N HIS A 515 -30.08 -6.65 -51.47
CA HIS A 515 -29.25 -6.41 -52.66
C HIS A 515 -27.90 -5.76 -52.33
N LEU A 516 -27.87 -4.87 -51.33
CA LEU A 516 -26.62 -4.26 -50.86
C LEU A 516 -25.77 -5.28 -50.08
N LEU A 517 -26.39 -6.07 -49.20
CA LEU A 517 -25.72 -7.14 -48.44
C LEU A 517 -25.15 -8.23 -49.35
N ALA A 518 -25.86 -8.58 -50.42
CA ALA A 518 -25.42 -9.57 -51.40
C ALA A 518 -24.09 -9.20 -52.08
N ARG A 519 -23.75 -7.90 -52.19
CA ARG A 519 -22.43 -7.46 -52.69
C ARG A 519 -21.27 -7.91 -51.81
N PHE A 520 -21.56 -8.18 -50.55
CA PHE A 520 -20.62 -8.64 -49.53
C PHE A 520 -20.80 -10.13 -49.21
N ALA A 521 -21.62 -10.85 -49.98
CA ALA A 521 -22.01 -12.24 -49.74
C ALA A 521 -22.71 -12.49 -48.38
N GLU A 522 -23.28 -11.45 -47.77
CA GLU A 522 -23.95 -11.54 -46.47
C GLU A 522 -25.48 -11.71 -46.63
N HIS A 523 -26.09 -12.42 -45.69
CA HIS A 523 -27.53 -12.73 -45.68
C HIS A 523 -28.08 -12.81 -44.26
N PHE A 524 -29.35 -12.46 -44.09
CA PHE A 524 -30.06 -12.39 -42.80
C PHE A 524 -31.37 -13.20 -42.81
N THR A 525 -31.46 -14.23 -43.66
CA THR A 525 -32.68 -15.02 -43.89
C THR A 525 -33.15 -15.75 -42.64
N ASP A 526 -32.23 -16.29 -41.85
CA ASP A 526 -32.58 -17.09 -40.67
C ASP A 526 -32.96 -16.20 -39.48
N TYR A 527 -32.25 -15.08 -39.27
CA TYR A 527 -32.65 -14.07 -38.28
C TYR A 527 -34.07 -13.57 -38.53
N ALA A 528 -34.43 -13.33 -39.79
CA ALA A 528 -35.78 -12.88 -40.16
C ALA A 528 -36.90 -13.87 -39.77
N GLN A 529 -36.60 -15.17 -39.57
CA GLN A 529 -37.59 -16.17 -39.14
C GLN A 529 -37.96 -16.05 -37.66
N PHE A 530 -37.07 -15.49 -36.82
CA PHE A 530 -37.25 -15.35 -35.37
C PHE A 530 -37.80 -13.97 -34.97
N ILE A 531 -38.11 -13.13 -35.95
CA ILE A 531 -38.64 -11.77 -35.80
C ILE A 531 -40.16 -11.80 -35.87
N LYS A 532 -40.85 -11.13 -34.94
CA LYS A 532 -42.31 -11.05 -34.99
C LYS A 532 -42.75 -10.17 -36.18
N PRO A 533 -43.66 -10.65 -37.06
CA PRO A 533 -44.18 -9.84 -38.15
C PRO A 533 -44.79 -8.52 -37.65
N GLY A 534 -44.41 -7.40 -38.26
CA GLY A 534 -44.90 -6.05 -37.93
C GLY A 534 -43.96 -5.26 -37.00
N THR A 535 -43.89 -5.59 -35.72
CA THR A 535 -43.17 -4.76 -34.71
C THR A 535 -41.65 -4.85 -34.86
N ASP A 536 -41.11 -5.96 -35.35
CA ASP A 536 -39.66 -6.23 -35.37
C ASP A 536 -39.00 -6.07 -36.76
N LEU A 537 -39.76 -5.83 -37.85
CA LEU A 537 -39.19 -5.61 -39.20
C LEU A 537 -38.39 -4.31 -39.29
N ALA A 538 -38.84 -3.27 -38.57
CA ALA A 538 -38.11 -2.03 -38.40
C ALA A 538 -36.77 -2.22 -37.68
N LYS A 539 -36.71 -3.17 -36.74
CA LYS A 539 -35.46 -3.55 -36.07
C LYS A 539 -34.55 -4.28 -37.06
N LEU A 540 -35.06 -5.27 -37.80
CA LEU A 540 -34.28 -5.98 -38.82
C LEU A 540 -33.66 -5.04 -39.85
N ALA A 541 -34.41 -4.03 -40.31
CA ALA A 541 -33.91 -3.08 -41.30
C ALA A 541 -32.75 -2.25 -40.74
N ARG A 542 -32.88 -1.79 -39.49
CA ARG A 542 -31.81 -1.10 -38.75
C ARG A 542 -30.60 -2.01 -38.56
N ASP A 543 -30.79 -3.24 -38.10
CA ASP A 543 -29.70 -4.21 -37.92
C ASP A 543 -28.93 -4.45 -39.26
N LYS A 544 -29.64 -4.52 -40.40
CA LYS A 544 -29.04 -4.62 -41.74
C LYS A 544 -28.31 -3.33 -42.15
N GLN A 545 -28.84 -2.16 -41.85
CA GLN A 545 -28.20 -0.86 -42.12
C GLN A 545 -26.95 -0.66 -41.25
N ASP A 546 -27.02 -1.03 -39.97
CA ASP A 546 -25.91 -1.04 -39.03
C ASP A 546 -24.83 -1.99 -39.50
N TRP A 547 -25.20 -3.19 -39.95
CA TRP A 547 -24.29 -4.14 -40.57
C TRP A 547 -23.58 -3.54 -41.78
N LEU A 548 -24.35 -2.98 -42.73
CA LEU A 548 -23.80 -2.39 -43.95
C LEU A 548 -22.89 -1.21 -43.63
N SER A 549 -23.27 -0.29 -42.74
CA SER A 549 -22.48 0.88 -42.38
C SER A 549 -21.21 0.53 -41.60
N GLN A 550 -21.22 -0.51 -40.78
CA GLN A 550 -20.08 -0.96 -39.99
C GLN A 550 -19.31 -2.12 -40.64
N TYR A 551 -19.69 -2.51 -41.87
CA TYR A 551 -19.17 -3.72 -42.52
C TYR A 551 -17.64 -3.79 -42.62
N PRO A 552 -16.89 -2.71 -42.93
CA PRO A 552 -15.42 -2.75 -42.93
C PRO A 552 -14.84 -3.25 -41.61
N LYS A 553 -15.32 -2.71 -40.49
CA LYS A 553 -14.91 -3.13 -39.14
C LYS A 553 -15.33 -4.57 -38.84
N LEU A 554 -16.59 -4.90 -39.13
CA LEU A 554 -17.16 -6.23 -38.85
C LEU A 554 -16.54 -7.34 -39.69
N SER A 555 -16.21 -7.07 -40.96
CA SER A 555 -15.60 -8.04 -41.87
C SER A 555 -14.12 -8.24 -41.54
N ALA A 556 -13.36 -7.14 -41.43
CA ALA A 556 -11.94 -7.18 -41.12
C ALA A 556 -11.68 -7.83 -39.76
N GLY A 557 -12.51 -7.53 -38.74
CA GLY A 557 -12.33 -7.95 -37.35
C GLY A 557 -12.87 -9.34 -36.98
N ARG A 558 -13.34 -10.15 -37.93
CA ARG A 558 -14.03 -11.43 -37.64
C ARG A 558 -13.23 -12.40 -36.75
N GLY A 559 -11.90 -12.34 -36.81
CA GLY A 559 -10.98 -13.19 -36.06
C GLY A 559 -10.23 -12.45 -34.95
N THR A 560 -10.61 -11.21 -34.64
CA THR A 560 -9.92 -10.34 -33.68
C THR A 560 -10.58 -10.45 -32.31
N GLY A 561 -9.78 -10.75 -31.29
CA GLY A 561 -10.21 -10.73 -29.90
C GLY A 561 -10.34 -9.31 -29.37
N TYR A 562 -10.91 -9.15 -28.17
CA TYR A 562 -11.03 -7.83 -27.56
C TYR A 562 -9.65 -7.28 -27.17
N ASP A 563 -9.54 -5.95 -27.16
CA ASP A 563 -8.37 -5.23 -26.69
C ASP A 563 -8.28 -5.28 -25.15
N ILE A 564 -7.30 -6.05 -24.66
CA ILE A 564 -7.06 -6.25 -23.23
C ILE A 564 -6.62 -4.95 -22.53
N LEU A 565 -6.05 -3.99 -23.26
CA LEU A 565 -5.59 -2.73 -22.70
C LEU A 565 -6.65 -1.63 -22.72
N SER A 566 -7.81 -1.86 -23.36
CA SER A 566 -8.90 -0.89 -23.42
C SER A 566 -9.45 -0.54 -22.03
N CYS A 567 -9.84 0.73 -21.86
CA CYS A 567 -10.59 1.17 -20.68
C CYS A 567 -12.04 0.70 -20.71
N ASN A 568 -12.57 0.35 -21.88
CA ASN A 568 -13.97 0.04 -22.06
C ASN A 568 -14.21 -1.46 -21.87
N ILE A 569 -14.76 -1.82 -20.71
CA ILE A 569 -15.07 -3.22 -20.34
C ILE A 569 -16.17 -3.81 -21.27
N LEU A 570 -16.89 -2.96 -22.01
CA LEU A 570 -17.94 -3.33 -22.96
C LEU A 570 -17.45 -3.33 -24.42
N GLU A 571 -16.14 -3.20 -24.65
CA GLU A 571 -15.60 -3.30 -26.00
C GLU A 571 -15.57 -4.76 -26.45
N ASP A 572 -16.51 -5.11 -27.31
CA ASP A 572 -16.66 -6.44 -27.85
C ASP A 572 -15.54 -6.78 -28.84
N SER A 573 -15.17 -8.07 -28.88
CA SER A 573 -14.41 -8.62 -29.99
C SER A 573 -15.17 -8.48 -31.32
N GLY A 574 -14.45 -8.55 -32.45
CA GLY A 574 -15.12 -8.43 -33.76
C GLY A 574 -16.11 -9.57 -34.03
N LEU A 575 -15.83 -10.78 -33.52
CA LEU A 575 -16.75 -11.91 -33.58
C LEU A 575 -18.03 -11.67 -32.76
N GLU A 576 -17.91 -11.13 -31.55
CA GLU A 576 -19.07 -10.77 -30.72
C GLU A 576 -19.93 -9.70 -31.40
N GLN A 577 -19.34 -8.64 -31.95
CA GLN A 577 -20.08 -7.58 -32.65
C GLN A 577 -20.90 -8.16 -33.83
N ARG A 578 -20.30 -9.05 -34.62
CA ARG A 578 -20.98 -9.74 -35.71
C ARG A 578 -22.14 -10.58 -35.21
N LEU A 579 -21.89 -11.42 -34.21
CA LEU A 579 -22.90 -12.31 -33.64
C LEU A 579 -24.07 -11.55 -33.00
N ARG A 580 -23.82 -10.41 -32.34
CA ARG A 580 -24.89 -9.58 -31.79
C ARG A 580 -25.89 -9.12 -32.84
N ILE A 581 -25.40 -8.68 -34.00
CA ILE A 581 -26.26 -8.23 -35.09
C ILE A 581 -26.92 -9.42 -35.79
N LYS A 582 -26.17 -10.49 -36.11
CA LYS A 582 -26.73 -11.70 -36.79
C LYS A 582 -27.77 -12.44 -35.95
N LEU A 583 -27.58 -12.51 -34.63
CA LEU A 583 -28.54 -13.15 -33.71
C LEU A 583 -29.65 -12.18 -33.27
N GLY A 584 -29.47 -10.88 -33.45
CA GLY A 584 -30.36 -9.85 -32.92
C GLY A 584 -30.38 -9.77 -31.39
N LEU A 585 -29.32 -10.25 -30.74
CA LEU A 585 -29.18 -10.37 -29.28
C LEU A 585 -28.05 -9.47 -28.79
N ALA A 586 -28.32 -8.63 -27.80
CA ALA A 586 -27.29 -7.80 -27.17
C ALA A 586 -26.68 -8.45 -25.90
N ASP A 587 -27.40 -9.36 -25.25
CA ASP A 587 -27.09 -9.84 -23.90
C ASP A 587 -26.46 -11.24 -23.90
N PHE A 588 -25.23 -11.33 -24.43
CA PHE A 588 -24.37 -12.51 -24.31
C PHE A 588 -22.88 -12.10 -24.23
N TYR A 589 -22.05 -13.00 -23.73
CA TYR A 589 -20.62 -12.75 -23.51
C TYR A 589 -19.75 -13.88 -24.06
N MET A 590 -18.60 -13.55 -24.63
CA MET A 590 -17.59 -14.52 -25.06
C MET A 590 -16.40 -14.54 -24.09
N VAL A 591 -15.88 -15.74 -23.82
CA VAL A 591 -14.69 -15.93 -22.99
C VAL A 591 -13.66 -16.76 -23.76
N GLU A 592 -12.47 -16.20 -23.96
CA GLU A 592 -11.33 -16.90 -24.56
C GLU A 592 -10.55 -17.67 -23.50
N HIS A 593 -10.44 -18.99 -23.67
CA HIS A 593 -9.86 -19.83 -22.63
C HIS A 593 -8.35 -19.62 -22.49
N VAL A 594 -7.65 -19.23 -23.57
CA VAL A 594 -6.21 -18.91 -23.52
C VAL A 594 -5.91 -17.81 -22.50
N LEU A 595 -6.88 -16.93 -22.23
CA LEU A 595 -6.77 -15.82 -21.29
C LEU A 595 -7.10 -16.24 -19.84
N LEU A 596 -7.64 -17.45 -19.65
CA LEU A 596 -7.86 -18.11 -18.36
C LEU A 596 -6.70 -19.04 -17.97
N ARG A 597 -5.63 -19.10 -18.77
CA ARG A 597 -4.47 -19.93 -18.47
C ARG A 597 -3.75 -19.49 -17.18
N PRO A 598 -2.93 -20.36 -16.57
CA PRO A 598 -2.04 -19.98 -15.48
C PRO A 598 -1.10 -18.82 -15.86
N ILE A 599 -0.85 -17.91 -14.92
CA ILE A 599 0.07 -16.78 -15.07
C ILE A 599 1.25 -16.92 -14.09
N ASP A 600 2.27 -16.07 -14.21
CA ASP A 600 3.46 -16.12 -13.33
C ASP A 600 3.15 -16.13 -11.83
N ALA A 601 2.05 -15.47 -11.43
CA ALA A 601 1.58 -15.44 -10.05
C ALA A 601 1.06 -16.80 -9.55
N ASP A 602 0.73 -17.75 -10.42
CA ASP A 602 0.30 -19.10 -10.04
C ASP A 602 1.47 -20.06 -9.75
N ASN A 603 2.73 -19.66 -9.98
CA ASN A 603 3.89 -20.47 -9.61
C ASN A 603 3.88 -20.86 -8.12
N GLY A 604 3.32 -19.99 -7.27
CA GLY A 604 3.14 -20.21 -5.84
C GLY A 604 2.03 -21.19 -5.48
N GLN A 605 1.24 -21.72 -6.41
CA GLN A 605 0.06 -22.55 -6.11
C GLN A 605 0.36 -24.06 -6.05
N GLN A 606 1.39 -24.56 -6.76
CA GLN A 606 1.61 -26.02 -6.98
C GLN A 606 2.24 -26.77 -5.80
N PRO A 607 1.69 -27.95 -5.44
CA PRO A 607 2.23 -29.14 -6.11
C PRO A 607 1.21 -29.92 -6.95
N ALA A 608 0.01 -29.40 -7.19
CA ALA A 608 -1.03 -30.04 -8.02
C ALA A 608 -1.33 -29.24 -9.31
N PRO A 609 -1.95 -29.84 -10.34
CA PRO A 609 -2.59 -29.12 -11.44
C PRO A 609 -3.49 -27.99 -10.95
N LEU A 610 -3.60 -26.91 -11.73
CA LEU A 610 -4.48 -25.79 -11.36
C LEU A 610 -5.96 -26.19 -11.34
N LEU A 611 -6.35 -27.15 -12.19
CA LEU A 611 -7.72 -27.63 -12.35
C LEU A 611 -7.84 -29.10 -11.94
N ALA A 612 -8.79 -29.38 -11.06
CA ALA A 612 -9.34 -30.72 -10.86
C ALA A 612 -10.43 -30.99 -11.90
N ASP A 613 -10.64 -32.27 -12.25
CA ASP A 613 -11.72 -32.70 -13.14
C ASP A 613 -11.82 -31.89 -14.44
N ALA A 614 -10.68 -31.48 -15.01
CA ALA A 614 -10.67 -30.68 -16.23
C ALA A 614 -11.31 -31.45 -17.39
N ARG A 615 -12.16 -30.77 -18.15
CA ARG A 615 -12.97 -31.37 -19.23
C ARG A 615 -12.14 -32.07 -20.30
N CYS A 616 -10.93 -31.60 -20.55
CA CYS A 616 -9.97 -32.16 -21.49
C CYS A 616 -8.53 -31.88 -21.03
N ALA A 617 -7.57 -32.57 -21.64
CA ALA A 617 -6.15 -32.46 -21.28
C ALA A 617 -5.59 -31.04 -21.44
N ASP A 618 -6.02 -30.33 -22.50
CA ASP A 618 -5.73 -28.91 -22.70
C ASP A 618 -7.05 -28.13 -22.74
N PRO A 619 -7.47 -27.52 -21.62
CA PRO A 619 -8.72 -26.76 -21.55
C PRO A 619 -8.59 -25.30 -22.00
N TYR A 620 -7.39 -24.86 -22.40
CA TYR A 620 -7.08 -23.45 -22.65
C TYR A 620 -6.87 -23.12 -24.11
N SER A 621 -6.14 -23.98 -24.83
CA SER A 621 -5.71 -23.67 -26.19
C SER A 621 -6.86 -23.73 -27.19
N LEU A 622 -6.96 -22.71 -28.04
CA LEU A 622 -7.86 -22.66 -29.20
C LEU A 622 -9.33 -22.93 -28.84
N GLN A 623 -9.76 -22.45 -27.68
CA GLN A 623 -11.09 -22.69 -27.12
C GLN A 623 -11.77 -21.40 -26.69
N ILE A 624 -13.06 -21.29 -26.99
CA ILE A 624 -13.92 -20.17 -26.60
C ILE A 624 -15.25 -20.67 -26.05
N SER A 625 -15.80 -19.97 -25.06
CA SER A 625 -17.16 -20.20 -24.55
C SER A 625 -18.02 -18.97 -24.76
N PHE A 626 -19.26 -19.16 -25.22
CA PHE A 626 -20.28 -18.13 -25.27
C PHE A 626 -21.32 -18.38 -24.19
N VAL A 627 -21.64 -17.34 -23.42
CA VAL A 627 -22.56 -17.39 -22.29
C VAL A 627 -23.86 -16.69 -22.67
N PHE A 628 -24.95 -17.43 -22.72
CA PHE A 628 -26.28 -16.96 -23.07
C PHE A 628 -27.25 -17.08 -21.88
N PRO A 629 -28.28 -16.22 -21.80
CA PRO A 629 -29.37 -16.35 -20.84
C PRO A 629 -30.18 -17.62 -21.07
N LYS A 630 -30.41 -18.41 -20.02
CA LYS A 630 -31.17 -19.67 -20.10
C LYS A 630 -32.63 -19.48 -20.50
N GLU A 631 -33.21 -18.30 -20.32
CA GLU A 631 -34.57 -17.98 -20.77
C GLU A 631 -34.72 -18.07 -22.30
N LEU A 632 -33.63 -17.88 -23.05
CA LEU A 632 -33.61 -18.06 -24.51
C LEU A 632 -33.57 -19.54 -24.92
N GLU A 633 -33.24 -20.44 -23.99
CA GLU A 633 -33.13 -21.88 -24.24
C GLU A 633 -34.51 -22.55 -24.45
N GLU A 634 -35.61 -21.88 -24.07
CA GLU A 634 -36.97 -22.41 -24.15
C GLU A 634 -37.44 -22.71 -25.60
N ASN A 635 -36.82 -22.08 -26.60
CA ASN A 635 -37.12 -22.31 -28.02
C ASN A 635 -36.00 -23.10 -28.70
N ASN A 636 -36.18 -24.43 -28.81
CA ASN A 636 -35.21 -25.33 -29.45
C ASN A 636 -34.78 -24.90 -30.87
N ASN A 637 -35.66 -24.28 -31.66
CA ASN A 637 -35.29 -23.81 -33.00
C ASN A 637 -34.37 -22.59 -32.92
N PHE A 638 -34.63 -21.69 -31.98
CA PHE A 638 -33.76 -20.54 -31.74
C PHE A 638 -32.39 -20.98 -31.22
N CYS A 639 -32.32 -21.95 -30.32
CA CYS A 639 -31.05 -22.53 -29.86
C CYS A 639 -30.22 -23.11 -31.01
N ARG A 640 -30.86 -23.86 -31.93
CA ARG A 640 -30.19 -24.38 -33.13
C ARG A 640 -29.71 -23.27 -34.05
N PHE A 641 -30.49 -22.21 -34.22
CA PHE A 641 -30.08 -21.03 -34.98
C PHE A 641 -28.85 -20.36 -34.35
N VAL A 642 -28.83 -20.19 -33.03
CA VAL A 642 -27.66 -19.68 -32.30
C VAL A 642 -26.45 -20.59 -32.51
N GLU A 643 -26.59 -21.91 -32.34
CA GLU A 643 -25.50 -22.86 -32.53
C GLU A 643 -24.93 -22.82 -33.95
N GLN A 644 -25.80 -22.85 -34.97
CA GLN A 644 -25.42 -22.81 -36.37
C GLN A 644 -24.69 -21.50 -36.70
N THR A 645 -25.24 -20.36 -36.31
CA THR A 645 -24.67 -19.03 -36.57
C THR A 645 -23.31 -18.88 -35.89
N VAL A 646 -23.21 -19.28 -34.61
CA VAL A 646 -21.93 -19.23 -33.88
C VAL A 646 -20.89 -20.13 -34.55
N ARG A 647 -21.26 -21.34 -34.99
CA ARG A 647 -20.34 -22.26 -35.68
C ARG A 647 -19.87 -21.70 -37.03
N GLU A 648 -20.75 -21.09 -37.80
CA GLU A 648 -20.45 -20.53 -39.12
C GLU A 648 -19.55 -19.29 -39.04
N GLU A 649 -19.75 -18.44 -38.04
CA GLU A 649 -18.96 -17.22 -37.85
C GLU A 649 -17.62 -17.45 -37.14
N THR A 650 -17.50 -18.51 -36.34
CA THR A 650 -16.27 -18.78 -35.59
C THR A 650 -15.20 -19.41 -36.49
N PRO A 651 -13.91 -18.98 -36.39
CA PRO A 651 -12.81 -19.65 -37.09
C PRO A 651 -12.75 -21.16 -36.83
N ALA A 652 -12.68 -21.96 -37.90
CA ALA A 652 -12.81 -23.43 -37.87
C ALA A 652 -11.76 -24.17 -37.01
N HIS A 653 -10.63 -23.54 -36.70
CA HIS A 653 -9.60 -24.13 -35.85
C HIS A 653 -9.86 -23.92 -34.34
N LEU A 654 -10.89 -23.15 -33.98
CA LEU A 654 -11.31 -22.91 -32.61
C LEU A 654 -12.44 -23.87 -32.23
N THR A 655 -12.40 -24.37 -30.99
CA THR A 655 -13.47 -25.18 -30.42
C THR A 655 -14.39 -24.28 -29.61
N VAL A 656 -15.70 -24.40 -29.86
CA VAL A 656 -16.73 -23.52 -29.30
C VAL A 656 -17.60 -24.27 -28.29
N TYR A 657 -17.92 -23.60 -27.19
CA TYR A 657 -18.88 -24.06 -26.19
C TYR A 657 -19.98 -23.03 -25.99
N LEU A 658 -21.23 -23.50 -25.87
CA LEU A 658 -22.38 -22.67 -25.54
C LEU A 658 -22.79 -22.99 -24.11
N CYS A 659 -22.82 -21.98 -23.26
CA CYS A 659 -23.19 -22.07 -21.85
C CYS A 659 -24.49 -21.29 -21.62
N TRP A 660 -25.55 -21.99 -21.22
CA TRP A 660 -26.84 -21.38 -20.90
C TRP A 660 -26.98 -21.27 -19.38
N LEU A 661 -26.86 -20.04 -18.84
CA LEU A 661 -26.88 -19.80 -17.40
C LEU A 661 -28.22 -19.22 -16.96
N ASP A 662 -28.74 -19.71 -15.83
CA ASP A 662 -29.90 -19.08 -15.20
C ASP A 662 -29.54 -17.70 -14.64
N LYS A 663 -30.56 -16.93 -14.24
CA LYS A 663 -30.36 -15.56 -13.75
C LYS A 663 -29.35 -15.47 -12.59
N GLY A 664 -29.35 -16.42 -11.66
CA GLY A 664 -28.46 -16.40 -10.51
C GLY A 664 -27.00 -16.67 -10.90
N ASP A 665 -26.77 -17.73 -11.67
CA ASP A 665 -25.44 -18.07 -12.18
C ASP A 665 -24.90 -17.01 -13.14
N ARG A 666 -25.77 -16.37 -13.93
CA ARG A 666 -25.42 -15.27 -14.83
C ARG A 666 -24.99 -14.02 -14.09
N ASP A 667 -25.67 -13.65 -13.00
CA ASP A 667 -25.27 -12.51 -12.17
C ASP A 667 -23.90 -12.74 -11.52
N MET A 668 -23.63 -13.98 -11.05
CA MET A 668 -22.32 -14.39 -10.55
C MET A 668 -21.24 -14.36 -11.64
N PHE A 669 -21.56 -14.87 -12.84
CA PHE A 669 -20.69 -14.82 -14.01
C PHE A 669 -20.34 -13.38 -14.37
N TRP A 670 -21.33 -12.49 -14.47
CA TRP A 670 -21.10 -11.10 -14.84
C TRP A 670 -20.23 -10.35 -13.82
N SER A 671 -20.43 -10.62 -12.52
CA SER A 671 -19.59 -10.07 -11.46
C SER A 671 -18.14 -10.55 -11.59
N ALA A 672 -17.93 -11.85 -11.83
CA ALA A 672 -16.61 -12.42 -12.05
C ALA A 672 -15.96 -11.88 -13.35
N TYR A 673 -16.70 -11.81 -14.45
CA TYR A 673 -16.22 -11.35 -15.76
C TYR A 673 -15.71 -9.90 -15.70
N LYS A 674 -16.50 -8.97 -15.12
CA LYS A 674 -16.05 -7.58 -14.93
C LYS A 674 -14.78 -7.49 -14.09
N THR A 675 -14.72 -8.23 -12.99
CA THR A 675 -13.54 -8.26 -12.11
C THR A 675 -12.34 -8.81 -12.84
N TRP A 676 -12.54 -9.84 -13.66
CA TRP A 676 -11.49 -10.49 -14.46
C TRP A 676 -10.93 -9.54 -15.53
N VAL A 677 -11.78 -8.92 -16.37
CA VAL A 677 -11.33 -7.98 -17.42
C VAL A 677 -10.53 -6.82 -16.83
N VAL A 678 -11.05 -6.19 -15.77
CA VAL A 678 -10.39 -5.04 -15.13
C VAL A 678 -9.02 -5.41 -14.54
N ASN A 679 -8.93 -6.55 -13.84
CA ASN A 679 -7.67 -6.94 -13.20
C ASN A 679 -6.68 -7.54 -14.20
N GLN A 680 -7.16 -8.14 -15.30
CA GLN A 680 -6.31 -8.61 -16.38
C GLN A 680 -5.57 -7.44 -17.03
N ARG A 681 -6.29 -6.35 -17.32
CA ARG A 681 -5.69 -5.09 -17.77
C ARG A 681 -4.63 -4.57 -16.80
N LYS A 682 -4.97 -4.47 -15.51
CA LYS A 682 -4.03 -4.00 -14.46
C LYS A 682 -2.76 -4.85 -14.40
N VAL A 683 -2.88 -6.18 -14.47
CA VAL A 683 -1.73 -7.09 -14.49
C VAL A 683 -0.90 -6.91 -15.77
N ARG A 684 -1.53 -6.71 -16.93
CA ARG A 684 -0.82 -6.40 -18.20
C ARG A 684 -0.08 -5.06 -18.17
N LEU A 685 -0.53 -4.12 -17.34
CA LEU A 685 0.12 -2.85 -17.00
C LEU A 685 1.08 -2.96 -15.79
N ASN A 686 1.52 -4.18 -15.44
CA ASN A 686 2.50 -4.49 -14.38
C ASN A 686 2.05 -4.16 -12.94
N ASN A 687 0.75 -4.04 -12.66
CA ASN A 687 0.25 -3.97 -11.29
C ASN A 687 0.16 -5.37 -10.67
N ARG A 688 1.09 -5.71 -9.78
CA ARG A 688 1.18 -7.03 -9.13
C ARG A 688 0.08 -7.29 -8.11
N GLU A 689 -0.47 -6.26 -7.47
CA GLU A 689 -1.54 -6.42 -6.45
C GLU A 689 -2.84 -6.92 -7.08
N ALA A 690 -3.09 -6.58 -8.35
CA ALA A 690 -4.25 -7.03 -9.10
C ALA A 690 -4.24 -8.55 -9.40
N ALA A 691 -3.11 -9.24 -9.23
CA ALA A 691 -2.98 -10.65 -9.57
C ALA A 691 -3.90 -11.56 -8.73
N PHE A 692 -4.12 -11.24 -7.45
CA PHE A 692 -5.01 -12.03 -6.60
C PHE A 692 -6.48 -11.91 -7.03
N HIS A 693 -6.94 -10.68 -7.28
CA HIS A 693 -8.29 -10.44 -7.81
C HIS A 693 -8.49 -11.08 -9.19
N LEU A 694 -7.47 -11.05 -10.05
CA LEU A 694 -7.52 -11.69 -11.36
C LEU A 694 -7.67 -13.22 -11.24
N ARG A 695 -6.85 -13.87 -10.40
CA ARG A 695 -6.88 -15.32 -10.20
C ARG A 695 -8.20 -15.77 -9.56
N ASP A 696 -8.68 -15.05 -8.56
CA ASP A 696 -9.97 -15.33 -7.92
C ASP A 696 -11.16 -15.20 -8.89
N ALA A 697 -11.20 -14.12 -9.68
CA ALA A 697 -12.23 -13.92 -10.70
C ALA A 697 -12.14 -14.96 -11.84
N ARG A 698 -10.93 -15.27 -12.32
CA ARG A 698 -10.66 -16.35 -13.28
C ARG A 698 -11.18 -17.69 -12.76
N ASP A 699 -10.88 -18.02 -11.51
CA ASP A 699 -11.25 -19.30 -10.92
C ASP A 699 -12.76 -19.46 -10.90
N ARG A 700 -13.50 -18.43 -10.46
CA ARG A 700 -14.98 -18.40 -10.54
C ARG A 700 -15.52 -18.55 -11.96
N LEU A 701 -14.89 -17.89 -12.95
CA LEU A 701 -15.29 -18.04 -14.36
C LEU A 701 -15.09 -19.47 -14.85
N ILE A 702 -13.94 -20.08 -14.55
CA ILE A 702 -13.62 -21.47 -14.93
C ILE A 702 -14.68 -22.43 -14.38
N ASP A 703 -15.11 -22.24 -13.13
CA ASP A 703 -16.11 -23.09 -12.50
C ASP A 703 -17.50 -22.91 -13.11
N LEU A 704 -17.93 -21.65 -13.32
CA LEU A 704 -19.25 -21.33 -13.91
C LEU A 704 -19.36 -21.80 -15.36
N LEU A 705 -18.25 -21.80 -16.10
CA LEU A 705 -18.16 -22.30 -17.48
C LEU A 705 -18.00 -23.81 -17.56
N GLY A 706 -17.81 -24.52 -16.45
CA GLY A 706 -17.62 -25.97 -16.43
C GLY A 706 -16.35 -26.44 -17.15
N ILE A 707 -15.29 -25.61 -17.17
CA ILE A 707 -14.00 -25.95 -17.80
C ILE A 707 -13.25 -27.00 -16.97
N GLY A 708 -13.39 -26.89 -15.65
CA GLY A 708 -12.83 -27.76 -14.62
C GLY A 708 -13.25 -27.22 -13.25
N ARG A 709 -12.65 -27.74 -12.18
CA ARG A 709 -12.88 -27.23 -10.82
C ARG A 709 -11.61 -26.63 -10.25
N THR A 710 -11.72 -25.42 -9.73
CA THR A 710 -10.57 -24.69 -9.15
C THR A 710 -10.40 -24.96 -7.66
N TYR A 711 -9.14 -25.04 -7.23
CA TYR A 711 -8.74 -25.16 -5.83
C TYR A 711 -8.68 -23.78 -5.15
N PRO A 712 -8.89 -23.68 -3.82
CA PRO A 712 -8.57 -22.46 -3.08
C PRO A 712 -7.12 -22.01 -3.30
N LEU A 713 -6.88 -20.72 -3.42
CA LEU A 713 -5.55 -20.09 -3.50
C LEU A 713 -4.83 -20.32 -2.17
N VAL A 714 -3.70 -21.03 -2.23
CA VAL A 714 -2.92 -21.42 -1.04
C VAL A 714 -1.76 -20.48 -0.76
N ASP A 715 -1.41 -19.62 -1.71
CA ASP A 715 -0.31 -18.67 -1.66
C ASP A 715 -0.74 -17.25 -1.26
N LEU A 716 -1.95 -17.10 -0.71
CA LEU A 716 -2.44 -15.82 -0.21
C LEU A 716 -1.54 -15.30 0.93
N PRO A 717 -1.20 -13.99 0.92
CA PRO A 717 -0.39 -13.40 1.97
C PRO A 717 -1.16 -13.43 3.30
N VAL A 718 -0.44 -13.67 4.39
CA VAL A 718 -1.00 -13.69 5.74
C VAL A 718 -0.17 -12.79 6.65
N ASN A 719 -0.81 -11.73 7.16
CA ASN A 719 -0.23 -10.85 8.17
C ASN A 719 -0.78 -11.27 9.53
N TYR A 720 0.03 -11.29 10.59
CA TYR A 720 -0.47 -11.66 11.91
C TYR A 720 0.29 -10.96 13.03
N THR A 721 -0.34 -10.87 14.19
CA THR A 721 0.29 -10.39 15.42
C THR A 721 1.30 -11.43 15.90
N ASP A 722 2.59 -11.11 15.87
CA ASP A 722 3.67 -12.03 16.24
C ASP A 722 3.79 -12.25 17.76
N LYS A 723 3.38 -11.26 18.56
CA LYS A 723 3.44 -11.28 20.03
C LYS A 723 2.15 -10.72 20.63
N VAL A 724 1.55 -11.47 21.53
CA VAL A 724 0.30 -11.10 22.20
C VAL A 724 0.50 -11.25 23.71
N ALA A 725 0.04 -10.28 24.50
CA ALA A 725 0.11 -10.39 25.95
C ALA A 725 -0.63 -11.65 26.44
N VAL A 726 -0.27 -12.12 27.64
CA VAL A 726 -0.85 -13.36 28.19
C VAL A 726 -2.37 -13.25 28.30
N GLU A 727 -3.08 -14.28 27.83
CA GLU A 727 -4.57 -14.35 27.78
C GLU A 727 -5.24 -13.32 26.85
N GLU A 728 -4.47 -12.52 26.10
CA GLU A 728 -5.01 -11.66 25.04
C GLU A 728 -5.15 -12.43 23.72
N LYS A 729 -5.94 -11.87 22.80
CA LYS A 729 -6.17 -12.42 21.46
C LYS A 729 -5.26 -11.74 20.43
N GLY A 730 -4.68 -12.52 19.53
CA GLY A 730 -3.98 -12.02 18.36
C GLY A 730 -4.90 -11.86 17.16
N THR A 731 -4.45 -11.14 16.15
CA THR A 731 -5.16 -11.03 14.87
C THR A 731 -4.33 -11.69 13.78
N VAL A 732 -4.99 -12.51 12.97
CA VAL A 732 -4.49 -13.04 11.70
C VAL A 732 -5.30 -12.40 10.58
N THR A 733 -4.65 -11.60 9.76
CA THR A 733 -5.25 -10.85 8.67
C THR A 733 -4.82 -11.41 7.33
N LEU A 734 -5.79 -11.77 6.49
CA LEU A 734 -5.59 -11.95 5.06
C LEU A 734 -5.82 -10.60 4.38
N PRO A 735 -4.83 -9.97 3.75
CA PRO A 735 -5.03 -8.73 2.99
C PRO A 735 -6.02 -8.89 1.83
N PHE A 736 -6.18 -10.13 1.35
CA PHE A 736 -7.14 -10.53 0.33
C PHE A 736 -7.72 -11.91 0.68
N SER A 737 -9.03 -12.08 0.48
CA SER A 737 -9.77 -13.34 0.68
C SER A 737 -10.62 -13.64 -0.54
N GLN A 738 -10.67 -14.90 -0.98
CA GLN A 738 -11.44 -15.29 -2.16
C GLN A 738 -12.94 -15.30 -1.89
N GLN A 739 -13.72 -14.83 -2.86
CA GLN A 739 -15.17 -14.89 -2.77
C GLN A 739 -15.67 -16.33 -2.92
N GLY A 740 -16.54 -16.78 -2.02
CA GLY A 740 -17.09 -18.15 -2.02
C GLY A 740 -16.16 -19.21 -1.41
N VAL A 741 -15.06 -18.79 -0.79
CA VAL A 741 -14.18 -19.65 0.02
C VAL A 741 -14.30 -19.25 1.49
N THR A 742 -14.47 -20.23 2.38
CA THR A 742 -14.44 -19.98 3.82
C THR A 742 -13.04 -20.24 4.38
N TYR A 743 -12.64 -19.43 5.35
CA TYR A 743 -11.34 -19.50 6.01
C TYR A 743 -11.54 -19.82 7.49
N GLU A 744 -10.86 -20.87 7.95
CA GLU A 744 -10.87 -21.34 9.34
C GLU A 744 -9.45 -21.31 9.90
N LEU A 745 -9.30 -20.88 11.16
CA LEU A 745 -8.01 -20.99 11.84
C LEU A 745 -7.92 -22.37 12.51
N HIS A 746 -6.85 -23.10 12.25
CA HIS A 746 -6.59 -24.42 12.82
C HIS A 746 -5.30 -24.43 13.64
N TYR A 747 -5.28 -25.22 14.71
CA TYR A 747 -4.04 -25.59 15.38
C TYR A 747 -3.22 -26.52 14.49
N LYS A 748 -1.89 -26.60 14.74
CA LYS A 748 -1.01 -27.52 14.02
C LYS A 748 -1.42 -29.00 14.12
N ASP A 749 -2.15 -29.40 15.17
CA ASP A 749 -2.70 -30.75 15.33
C ASP A 749 -3.97 -31.01 14.47
N GLY A 750 -4.41 -30.01 13.69
CA GLY A 750 -5.54 -30.08 12.77
C GLY A 750 -6.89 -29.73 13.40
N LYS A 751 -6.97 -29.47 14.71
CA LYS A 751 -8.23 -29.06 15.35
C LYS A 751 -8.59 -27.63 15.00
N THR A 752 -9.89 -27.38 14.81
CA THR A 752 -10.43 -26.04 14.55
C THR A 752 -10.24 -25.16 15.79
N ALA A 753 -9.64 -23.99 15.60
CA ALA A 753 -9.42 -22.98 16.64
C ALA A 753 -10.51 -21.90 16.64
N LEU A 754 -11.14 -21.63 15.49
CA LEU A 754 -12.18 -20.60 15.31
C LEU A 754 -13.23 -21.03 14.29
N ASP A 755 -14.42 -20.44 14.42
CA ASP A 755 -15.49 -20.57 13.43
C ASP A 755 -15.07 -20.01 12.06
N GLU A 756 -15.62 -20.60 11.02
CA GLU A 756 -15.36 -20.23 9.64
C GLU A 756 -15.81 -18.79 9.34
N LYS A 757 -15.04 -18.08 8.54
CA LYS A 757 -15.44 -16.80 7.95
C LYS A 757 -15.40 -16.87 6.43
N GLU A 758 -16.44 -16.35 5.78
CA GLU A 758 -16.52 -16.29 4.32
C GLU A 758 -15.67 -15.15 3.78
N GLY A 759 -14.86 -15.45 2.75
CA GLY A 759 -14.13 -14.44 2.00
C GLY A 759 -15.05 -13.70 1.04
N ASN A 760 -14.74 -12.43 0.81
CA ASN A 760 -15.59 -11.50 0.05
C ASN A 760 -14.85 -10.79 -1.09
N GLY A 761 -13.61 -11.17 -1.39
CA GLY A 761 -12.76 -10.48 -2.36
C GLY A 761 -11.87 -9.39 -1.73
N ASP A 762 -11.99 -9.13 -0.42
CA ASP A 762 -11.28 -8.07 0.31
C ASP A 762 -10.53 -8.63 1.53
N LYS A 763 -10.02 -7.73 2.37
CA LYS A 763 -9.34 -8.03 3.62
C LYS A 763 -10.25 -8.82 4.57
N LEU A 764 -9.74 -9.93 5.11
CA LEU A 764 -10.41 -10.76 6.11
C LEU A 764 -9.59 -10.84 7.40
N GLU A 765 -10.23 -10.67 8.55
CA GLU A 765 -9.59 -10.78 9.87
C GLU A 765 -10.12 -11.98 10.66
N LEU A 766 -9.20 -12.85 11.09
CA LEU A 766 -9.41 -14.00 11.97
C LEU A 766 -8.78 -13.68 13.34
N ILE A 767 -9.60 -13.64 14.39
CA ILE A 767 -9.15 -13.27 15.75
C ILE A 767 -8.83 -14.55 16.53
N THR A 768 -7.58 -14.76 16.92
CA THR A 768 -7.17 -16.00 17.59
C THR A 768 -7.88 -16.21 18.93
N PRO A 769 -7.96 -17.46 19.41
CA PRO A 769 -8.25 -17.72 20.82
C PRO A 769 -7.21 -17.04 21.74
N PRO A 770 -7.52 -16.85 23.05
CA PRO A 770 -6.57 -16.33 24.03
C PRO A 770 -5.25 -17.10 24.03
N ILE A 771 -4.12 -16.39 23.89
CA ILE A 771 -2.79 -16.99 23.78
C ILE A 771 -2.20 -17.21 25.19
N LYS A 772 -2.11 -18.48 25.60
CA LYS A 772 -1.55 -18.89 26.91
C LYS A 772 -0.08 -19.33 26.84
N SER A 773 0.38 -19.67 25.65
CA SER A 773 1.75 -20.11 25.34
C SER A 773 1.99 -19.93 23.84
N ASP A 774 3.22 -20.11 23.37
CA ASP A 774 3.53 -20.08 21.93
C ASP A 774 2.69 -21.14 21.18
N ILE A 775 1.95 -20.70 20.16
CA ILE A 775 1.06 -21.57 19.37
C ILE A 775 1.32 -21.35 17.88
N ASN A 776 1.39 -22.47 17.14
CA ASN A 776 1.41 -22.48 15.69
C ASN A 776 -0.01 -22.70 15.15
N PHE A 777 -0.48 -21.77 14.33
CA PHE A 777 -1.72 -21.88 13.58
C PHE A 777 -1.46 -22.10 12.09
N LYS A 778 -2.46 -22.69 11.42
CA LYS A 778 -2.61 -22.70 9.97
C LYS A 778 -3.97 -22.11 9.62
N VAL A 779 -4.05 -21.43 8.48
CA VAL A 779 -5.35 -21.03 7.91
C VAL A 779 -5.78 -22.11 6.94
N ARG A 780 -6.95 -22.69 7.17
CA ARG A 780 -7.58 -23.64 6.26
C ARG A 780 -8.57 -22.90 5.37
N ALA A 781 -8.39 -23.03 4.06
CA ALA A 781 -9.30 -22.53 3.05
C ALA A 781 -10.21 -23.67 2.56
N ASN A 782 -11.51 -23.45 2.60
CA ASN A 782 -12.52 -24.43 2.24
C ASN A 782 -13.45 -23.87 1.17
N ASN A 783 -13.45 -24.51 0.00
CA ASN A 783 -14.44 -24.24 -1.04
C ASN A 783 -15.56 -25.28 -0.93
N LYS A 784 -16.58 -24.96 -0.12
CA LYS A 784 -17.66 -25.90 0.23
C LYS A 784 -18.46 -26.40 -0.97
N SER A 785 -18.71 -25.54 -1.96
CA SER A 785 -19.47 -25.92 -3.16
C SER A 785 -18.77 -27.02 -3.95
N LYS A 786 -17.44 -27.09 -3.88
CA LYS A 786 -16.61 -28.05 -4.63
C LYS A 786 -15.93 -29.11 -3.77
N LYS A 787 -16.10 -29.06 -2.45
CA LYS A 787 -15.49 -29.99 -1.48
C LYS A 787 -13.95 -30.03 -1.51
N PHE A 788 -13.31 -28.91 -1.86
CA PHE A 788 -11.85 -28.77 -1.75
C PHE A 788 -11.47 -28.07 -0.47
N VAL A 789 -10.56 -28.69 0.30
CA VAL A 789 -10.06 -28.18 1.57
C VAL A 789 -8.54 -28.23 1.54
N LEU A 790 -7.91 -27.05 1.62
CA LEU A 790 -6.46 -26.89 1.59
C LEU A 790 -6.02 -25.94 2.71
N ASP A 791 -4.84 -26.16 3.27
CA ASP A 791 -4.23 -25.20 4.19
C ASP A 791 -3.42 -24.17 3.38
N LEU A 792 -3.53 -22.88 3.73
CA LEU A 792 -2.63 -21.85 3.21
C LEU A 792 -1.18 -22.19 3.57
N ARG A 793 -0.24 -21.78 2.71
CA ARG A 793 1.18 -22.06 2.88
C ARG A 793 1.83 -21.31 4.03
N ALA A 794 1.27 -20.16 4.42
CA ALA A 794 1.82 -19.35 5.49
C ALA A 794 1.73 -20.09 6.84
N GLU A 795 2.87 -20.20 7.53
CA GLU A 795 2.91 -20.67 8.91
C GLU A 795 2.74 -19.48 9.86
N ILE A 796 1.75 -19.56 10.76
CA ILE A 796 1.46 -18.50 11.74
C ILE A 796 1.99 -18.93 13.09
N LEU A 797 3.05 -18.27 13.58
CA LEU A 797 3.57 -18.48 14.94
C LEU A 797 3.27 -17.25 15.79
N ILE A 798 2.32 -17.37 16.72
CA ILE A 798 2.03 -16.33 17.70
C ILE A 798 2.71 -16.69 19.02
N LYS A 799 3.57 -15.79 19.50
CA LYS A 799 4.33 -15.97 20.73
C LYS A 799 3.66 -15.28 21.91
N GLU A 800 3.80 -15.90 23.08
CA GLU A 800 3.33 -15.35 24.34
C GLU A 800 4.18 -14.13 24.76
N GLY A 801 3.52 -13.01 25.06
CA GLY A 801 4.10 -11.75 25.56
C GLY A 801 4.42 -11.74 27.06
N LEU A 802 4.82 -10.57 27.57
CA LEU A 802 5.04 -10.33 29.01
C LEU A 802 3.69 -10.10 29.73
N ASN A 803 3.52 -10.69 30.91
CA ASN A 803 2.43 -10.39 31.84
C ASN A 803 2.88 -9.29 32.80
N LEU A 804 2.36 -8.08 32.62
CA LEU A 804 2.74 -6.91 33.41
C LEU A 804 1.93 -6.74 34.70
N ASP A 805 0.85 -7.51 34.86
CA ASP A 805 -0.09 -7.45 35.98
C ASP A 805 0.30 -8.38 37.15
N LEU A 806 1.49 -8.99 37.10
CA LEU A 806 2.00 -9.82 38.19
C LEU A 806 2.06 -9.03 39.51
N GLN A 807 1.45 -9.60 40.55
CA GLN A 807 1.51 -9.03 41.89
C GLN A 807 2.93 -9.14 42.44
N ALA A 808 3.42 -8.07 43.04
CA ALA A 808 4.69 -8.06 43.76
C ALA A 808 4.54 -7.43 45.14
N LEU A 809 5.30 -7.91 46.12
CA LEU A 809 5.23 -7.52 47.52
C LEU A 809 6.63 -7.43 48.12
N LEU A 810 6.84 -6.52 49.08
CA LEU A 810 8.06 -6.47 49.89
C LEU A 810 7.94 -7.48 51.06
N ARG A 811 8.87 -8.44 51.17
CA ARG A 811 9.00 -9.40 52.28
C ARG A 811 10.07 -8.95 53.29
N LYS A 812 9.79 -9.21 54.57
CA LYS A 812 10.64 -8.85 55.73
C LYS A 812 11.89 -9.75 55.76
N GLY A 813 13.05 -9.17 56.07
CA GLY A 813 14.31 -9.89 56.24
C GLY A 813 14.46 -10.68 57.55
N ASN A 814 13.37 -10.88 58.31
CA ASN A 814 13.30 -11.80 59.44
C ASN A 814 11.81 -12.14 59.72
N PRO A 815 11.42 -13.41 59.97
CA PRO A 815 10.00 -13.81 60.06
C PRO A 815 9.19 -13.28 61.25
N ASP A 816 9.84 -12.79 62.32
CA ASP A 816 9.19 -12.55 63.63
C ASP A 816 8.92 -11.09 64.01
N ASP A 817 9.00 -10.13 63.08
CA ASP A 817 8.74 -8.72 63.39
C ASP A 817 7.30 -8.33 62.96
N PRO A 818 6.31 -8.10 63.85
CA PRO A 818 4.89 -8.12 63.46
C PRO A 818 4.38 -6.90 62.69
N GLU A 819 4.94 -5.69 62.81
CA GLU A 819 4.32 -4.48 62.22
C GLU A 819 5.35 -3.51 61.62
N LEU A 820 5.48 -3.53 60.29
CA LEU A 820 6.06 -2.43 59.52
C LEU A 820 4.88 -1.72 58.84
N GLY A 821 4.71 -0.42 59.08
CA GLY A 821 3.62 0.37 58.49
C GLY A 821 3.63 0.39 56.96
N ASP A 822 2.57 0.91 56.34
CA ASP A 822 2.47 1.07 54.89
C ASP A 822 2.82 2.51 54.46
N PRO A 823 3.82 2.74 53.59
CA PRO A 823 4.85 1.81 53.14
C PRO A 823 5.93 1.45 54.18
N PRO A 824 6.60 0.29 54.01
CA PRO A 824 7.57 -0.22 54.96
C PRO A 824 8.73 0.75 55.17
N THR A 825 9.16 0.88 56.43
CA THR A 825 10.23 1.80 56.85
C THR A 825 11.39 1.04 57.49
N VAL A 826 12.54 0.95 56.81
CA VAL A 826 13.71 0.15 57.25
C VAL A 826 14.85 1.03 57.75
N ASP A 827 15.77 0.47 58.54
CA ASP A 827 17.00 1.17 58.93
C ASP A 827 17.93 1.38 57.71
N HIS A 828 18.68 2.49 57.71
CA HIS A 828 19.68 2.79 56.70
C HIS A 828 20.67 1.63 56.50
N GLY A 829 20.87 1.22 55.24
CA GLY A 829 21.80 0.16 54.84
C GLY A 829 21.25 -1.27 54.97
N LYS A 830 19.97 -1.47 55.33
CA LYS A 830 19.36 -2.82 55.39
C LYS A 830 19.01 -3.37 54.01
N GLN A 831 18.89 -4.69 53.93
CA GLN A 831 18.44 -5.43 52.75
C GLN A 831 16.94 -5.69 52.84
N VAL A 832 16.24 -5.69 51.70
CA VAL A 832 14.81 -6.06 51.61
C VAL A 832 14.62 -7.12 50.54
N GLU A 833 13.58 -7.94 50.68
CA GLU A 833 13.22 -8.97 49.70
C GLU A 833 11.97 -8.55 48.92
N VAL A 834 11.98 -8.70 47.60
CA VAL A 834 10.83 -8.48 46.73
C VAL A 834 10.33 -9.82 46.24
N LEU A 835 9.14 -10.22 46.65
CA LEU A 835 8.43 -11.39 46.15
C LEU A 835 7.61 -11.01 44.92
N ILE A 836 7.82 -11.70 43.80
CA ILE A 836 6.99 -11.63 42.60
C ILE A 836 6.15 -12.91 42.56
N LYS A 837 4.84 -12.78 42.66
CA LYS A 837 3.93 -13.93 42.68
C LYS A 837 3.68 -14.46 41.27
N SER A 838 3.59 -15.78 41.13
CA SER A 838 3.23 -16.45 39.87
C SER A 838 4.05 -16.02 38.65
N SER A 839 5.39 -16.00 38.77
CA SER A 839 6.31 -15.61 37.70
C SER A 839 6.11 -16.40 36.40
N GLN A 840 6.30 -15.76 35.25
CA GLN A 840 6.26 -16.43 33.95
C GLN A 840 7.54 -17.21 33.67
N SER A 841 7.40 -18.41 33.10
CA SER A 841 8.55 -19.25 32.74
C SER A 841 9.47 -18.56 31.72
N GLY A 842 10.77 -18.51 31.97
CA GLY A 842 11.75 -17.98 31.02
C GLY A 842 11.80 -16.45 30.91
N VAL A 843 11.07 -15.72 31.76
CA VAL A 843 11.17 -14.26 31.89
C VAL A 843 12.18 -13.91 32.98
N GLU A 844 13.14 -13.06 32.67
CA GLU A 844 14.08 -12.47 33.63
C GLU A 844 13.43 -11.27 34.34
N TYR A 845 13.47 -11.26 35.66
CA TYR A 845 13.01 -10.14 36.49
C TYR A 845 14.19 -9.46 37.18
N ARG A 846 14.24 -8.13 37.12
CA ARG A 846 15.24 -7.28 37.79
C ARG A 846 14.58 -6.17 38.58
N LEU A 847 15.17 -5.75 39.70
CA LEU A 847 14.70 -4.57 40.43
C LEU A 847 15.32 -3.32 39.83
N VAL A 848 14.49 -2.30 39.57
CA VAL A 848 14.92 -1.01 39.02
C VAL A 848 14.25 0.14 39.77
N ARG A 849 14.86 1.32 39.71
CA ARG A 849 14.23 2.57 40.14
C ARG A 849 14.27 3.60 39.01
N GLU A 850 13.30 4.50 39.05
CA GLU A 850 13.17 5.57 38.08
C GLU A 850 14.14 6.71 38.41
N VAL A 851 14.90 7.18 37.42
CA VAL A 851 15.81 8.33 37.58
C VAL A 851 15.50 9.37 36.51
N ALA A 852 15.21 10.60 36.93
CA ALA A 852 15.02 11.72 36.01
C ALA A 852 16.34 12.05 35.30
N ASN A 853 16.32 12.08 33.96
CA ASN A 853 17.51 12.34 33.15
C ASN A 853 17.99 13.78 33.38
N LYS A 854 19.24 13.97 33.79
CA LYS A 854 19.84 15.29 34.04
C LYS A 854 20.26 16.06 32.77
N GLY A 855 19.95 15.55 31.58
CA GLY A 855 20.34 16.17 30.31
C GLY A 855 19.43 15.77 29.16
N ASP A 856 18.30 16.47 29.02
CA ASP A 856 17.69 16.91 27.74
C ASP A 856 16.24 17.37 28.01
N PHE A 857 16.09 18.63 28.43
CA PHE A 857 14.79 19.27 28.66
C PHE A 857 14.18 19.85 27.36
N LYS A 858 14.24 19.12 26.24
CA LYS A 858 13.72 19.61 24.93
C LYS A 858 12.79 18.67 24.17
N THR A 859 12.31 17.59 24.79
CA THR A 859 11.22 16.77 24.24
C THR A 859 10.09 16.65 25.26
N GLU A 860 8.84 16.75 24.81
CA GLU A 860 7.63 16.71 25.66
C GLU A 860 7.47 15.41 26.47
N ASN A 861 8.28 14.39 26.20
CA ASN A 861 8.46 13.19 27.03
C ASN A 861 9.93 12.72 26.97
N PRO A 862 10.78 13.02 27.98
CA PRO A 862 12.15 12.49 28.01
C PRO A 862 12.16 10.98 28.29
N PRO A 863 13.08 10.19 27.69
CA PRO A 863 13.19 8.76 27.95
C PRO A 863 13.56 8.51 29.41
N ILE A 864 12.75 7.72 30.10
CA ILE A 864 13.00 7.26 31.47
C ILE A 864 14.20 6.31 31.46
N ASN A 865 15.29 6.69 32.13
CA ASN A 865 16.40 5.77 32.40
C ASN A 865 16.12 5.01 33.70
N TRP A 866 16.09 3.67 33.61
CA TRP A 866 15.94 2.77 34.74
C TRP A 866 17.31 2.48 35.35
N GLU A 867 17.52 2.87 36.60
CA GLU A 867 18.72 2.48 37.34
C GLU A 867 18.49 1.12 38.00
N VAL A 868 19.36 0.15 37.72
CA VAL A 868 19.28 -1.19 38.31
C VAL A 868 19.57 -1.10 39.80
N ILE A 869 18.66 -1.61 40.62
CA ILE A 869 18.88 -1.80 42.05
C ILE A 869 19.66 -3.12 42.21
N PRO A 870 20.89 -3.12 42.74
CA PRO A 870 21.67 -4.34 42.88
C PRO A 870 20.97 -5.36 43.79
N THR A 871 20.88 -6.60 43.33
CA THR A 871 20.27 -7.72 44.05
C THR A 871 21.21 -8.94 44.07
N GLU A 872 20.95 -9.88 44.97
CA GLU A 872 21.62 -11.18 44.97
C GLU A 872 20.56 -12.28 44.86
N PRO A 873 20.46 -12.99 43.71
CA PRO A 873 21.20 -12.79 42.45
C PRO A 873 20.80 -11.49 41.70
N ASP A 874 21.62 -11.03 40.74
CA ASP A 874 21.39 -9.79 39.95
C ASP A 874 20.05 -9.79 39.16
N TYR A 875 19.52 -10.98 38.87
CA TYR A 875 18.20 -11.21 38.28
C TYR A 875 17.70 -12.62 38.61
N VAL A 876 16.39 -12.86 38.47
CA VAL A 876 15.79 -14.19 38.60
C VAL A 876 15.02 -14.55 37.34
N VAL A 877 15.13 -15.79 36.87
CA VAL A 877 14.34 -16.31 35.75
C VAL A 877 13.11 -17.02 36.32
N GLY A 878 11.92 -16.60 35.93
CA GLY A 878 10.66 -17.20 36.37
C GLY A 878 10.51 -18.65 35.90
N LYS A 879 9.78 -19.45 36.68
CA LYS A 879 9.56 -20.90 36.47
C LYS A 879 8.11 -21.35 36.73
N LYS A 880 7.11 -20.47 36.50
CA LYS A 880 5.68 -20.73 36.86
C LYS A 880 5.48 -20.97 38.36
N GLY A 881 5.90 -19.98 39.16
CA GLY A 881 5.79 -19.98 40.62
C GLY A 881 6.31 -18.66 41.21
N ASP A 882 6.27 -18.51 42.53
CA ASP A 882 6.78 -17.31 43.20
C ASP A 882 8.32 -17.22 43.08
N VAL A 883 8.84 -16.02 42.78
CA VAL A 883 10.29 -15.75 42.76
C VAL A 883 10.62 -14.57 43.66
N THR A 884 11.81 -14.55 44.25
CA THR A 884 12.23 -13.52 45.20
C THR A 884 13.55 -12.90 44.79
N LEU A 885 13.65 -11.57 44.84
CA LEU A 885 14.87 -10.79 44.62
C LEU A 885 15.24 -10.08 45.92
N LYS A 886 16.44 -10.33 46.45
CA LYS A 886 16.94 -9.69 47.66
C LYS A 886 17.84 -8.52 47.29
N THR A 887 17.53 -7.30 47.74
CA THR A 887 18.38 -6.12 47.48
C THR A 887 19.69 -6.23 48.24
N ARG A 888 20.74 -5.58 47.73
CA ARG A 888 21.87 -5.16 48.57
C ARG A 888 21.44 -4.01 49.50
N ASN A 889 22.39 -3.42 50.21
CA ASN A 889 22.15 -2.34 51.17
C ASN A 889 21.40 -1.17 50.51
N ILE A 890 20.27 -0.77 51.10
CA ILE A 890 19.50 0.39 50.65
C ILE A 890 19.67 1.56 51.62
N ASP A 891 20.04 2.72 51.09
CA ASP A 891 20.48 3.91 51.85
C ASP A 891 19.50 5.09 51.73
N LYS A 892 18.60 5.06 50.75
CA LYS A 892 17.64 6.13 50.49
C LYS A 892 16.25 5.61 50.17
N ASP A 893 15.26 6.46 50.42
CA ASP A 893 13.87 6.22 50.05
C ASP A 893 13.80 5.92 48.54
N THR A 894 13.15 4.82 48.19
CA THR A 894 13.16 4.31 46.82
C THR A 894 11.78 3.79 46.44
N LEU A 895 11.31 4.16 45.25
CA LEU A 895 10.19 3.50 44.60
C LEU A 895 10.72 2.34 43.76
N ILE A 896 10.64 1.12 44.30
CA ILE A 896 11.12 -0.08 43.61
C ILE A 896 10.12 -0.46 42.52
N ARG A 897 10.63 -0.66 41.30
CA ARG A 897 9.93 -1.23 40.15
C ARG A 897 10.60 -2.54 39.75
N ILE A 898 9.89 -3.39 39.03
CA ILE A 898 10.40 -4.68 38.55
C ILE A 898 10.40 -4.66 37.04
N LEU A 899 11.57 -4.76 36.42
CA LEU A 899 11.73 -4.87 34.97
C LEU A 899 11.66 -6.33 34.56
N ALA A 900 10.66 -6.69 33.76
CA ALA A 900 10.50 -8.02 33.18
C ALA A 900 11.10 -8.06 31.77
N THR A 901 11.85 -9.12 31.47
CA THR A 901 12.63 -9.26 30.24
C THR A 901 12.48 -10.65 29.66
N LYS A 902 11.95 -10.79 28.43
CA LYS A 902 11.83 -12.07 27.73
C LYS A 902 12.67 -12.06 26.45
N GLN A 903 13.53 -13.06 26.31
CA GLN A 903 14.32 -13.29 25.09
C GLN A 903 13.54 -14.18 24.14
N TYR A 904 13.44 -13.80 22.87
CA TYR A 904 12.77 -14.62 21.84
C TYR A 904 13.81 -15.23 20.90
N GLN A 905 13.71 -16.54 20.65
CA GLN A 905 14.50 -17.18 19.58
C GLN A 905 14.07 -16.59 18.22
N SER A 906 15.06 -16.23 17.38
CA SER A 906 14.83 -15.62 16.07
C SER A 906 14.24 -16.63 15.08
N ASN A 907 13.11 -16.30 14.46
CA ASN A 907 12.68 -16.95 13.22
C ASN A 907 13.16 -16.12 12.03
N HIS A 908 13.68 -16.79 11.00
CA HIS A 908 14.26 -16.18 9.80
C HIS A 908 13.27 -15.45 8.87
N GLN A 909 12.00 -15.23 9.25
CA GLN A 909 10.94 -14.75 8.35
C GLN A 909 10.11 -13.55 8.84
N SER A 910 10.49 -12.90 9.96
CA SER A 910 9.84 -11.64 10.37
C SER A 910 10.51 -10.43 9.70
N ILE A 911 9.71 -9.58 9.06
CA ILE A 911 10.13 -8.31 8.42
C ILE A 911 10.50 -7.24 9.48
N HIS A 912 10.18 -7.46 10.75
CA HIS A 912 10.54 -6.57 11.85
C HIS A 912 11.85 -7.04 12.52
N GLN A 913 12.99 -6.47 12.09
CA GLN A 913 14.33 -6.83 12.60
C GLN A 913 14.63 -6.37 14.04
N ASP A 914 13.77 -5.57 14.68
CA ASP A 914 14.22 -4.80 15.87
C ASP A 914 13.92 -5.38 17.26
N ASN A 915 13.11 -6.43 17.42
CA ASN A 915 12.70 -6.88 18.76
C ASN A 915 13.10 -8.32 19.11
N LYS A 916 14.41 -8.57 19.23
CA LYS A 916 14.96 -9.82 19.81
C LYS A 916 14.59 -10.00 21.30
N GLN A 917 14.24 -8.91 22.00
CA GLN A 917 13.99 -8.90 23.44
C GLN A 917 12.85 -7.94 23.78
N ALA A 918 11.85 -8.38 24.54
CA ALA A 918 10.85 -7.48 25.14
C ALA A 918 11.31 -7.10 26.56
N LYS A 919 11.31 -5.80 26.89
CA LYS A 919 11.72 -5.24 28.20
C LYS A 919 10.68 -4.25 28.68
N GLU A 920 9.88 -4.61 29.67
CA GLU A 920 8.85 -3.72 30.22
C GLU A 920 8.73 -3.85 31.75
N PRO A 921 8.50 -2.74 32.49
CA PRO A 921 8.30 -2.81 33.92
C PRO A 921 6.90 -3.31 34.27
N LEU A 922 6.80 -4.17 35.30
CA LEU A 922 5.52 -4.55 35.89
C LEU A 922 4.77 -3.32 36.39
N LYS A 923 3.42 -3.38 36.39
CA LYS A 923 2.58 -2.31 36.91
C LYS A 923 2.73 -2.11 38.43
N ALA A 924 3.19 -3.13 39.15
CA ALA A 924 3.47 -3.07 40.59
C ALA A 924 4.49 -1.96 40.92
N LYS A 925 4.15 -1.13 41.92
CA LYS A 925 4.99 -0.07 42.47
C LYS A 925 5.22 -0.33 43.96
N LEU A 926 6.47 -0.45 44.37
CA LEU A 926 6.84 -0.86 45.73
C LEU A 926 7.60 0.26 46.45
N PRO A 927 6.90 1.23 47.08
CA PRO A 927 7.53 2.29 47.86
C PRO A 927 8.22 1.74 49.12
N LEU A 928 9.44 2.19 49.39
CA LEU A 928 10.23 1.81 50.56
C LEU A 928 10.89 3.04 51.20
N ARG A 929 10.63 3.24 52.49
CA ARG A 929 11.21 4.33 53.30
C ARG A 929 12.44 3.83 54.05
N VAL A 930 13.47 4.66 54.17
CA VAL A 930 14.75 4.33 54.81
C VAL A 930 15.06 5.38 55.88
N LYS A 931 15.14 4.98 57.16
CA LYS A 931 15.39 5.88 58.31
C LYS A 931 16.74 6.60 58.18
N ALA A 932 16.94 7.66 58.96
CA ALA A 932 18.24 8.36 59.02
C ALA A 932 19.37 7.43 59.50
N GLU A 933 20.60 7.74 59.09
CA GLU A 933 21.80 7.02 59.47
C GLU A 933 22.17 7.30 60.93
N LYS A 934 22.25 6.24 61.75
CA LYS A 934 22.54 6.36 63.20
C LYS A 934 24.04 6.50 63.51
N SER A 935 24.92 6.18 62.57
CA SER A 935 26.39 6.12 62.74
C SER A 935 27.14 7.45 62.52
N LEU A 936 26.42 8.56 62.35
CA LEU A 936 27.05 9.86 62.12
C LEU A 936 27.89 10.32 63.33
N THR A 937 29.05 10.91 63.04
CA THR A 937 30.01 11.39 64.06
C THR A 937 29.63 12.79 64.53
N ILE A 938 29.67 13.00 65.85
CA ILE A 938 29.35 14.27 66.52
C ILE A 938 30.59 14.74 67.30
N GLU A 939 31.02 15.98 67.09
CA GLU A 939 32.22 16.55 67.71
C GLU A 939 31.85 17.81 68.52
N PRO A 940 32.00 17.84 69.85
CA PRO A 940 31.76 19.03 70.67
C PRO A 940 32.96 19.99 70.63
N GLU A 941 32.71 21.30 70.65
CA GLU A 941 33.75 22.35 70.72
C GLU A 941 34.56 22.28 72.04
N SER A 942 33.87 22.02 73.16
CA SER A 942 34.48 21.70 74.45
C SER A 942 33.60 20.73 75.24
N GLN A 943 34.24 19.82 75.96
CA GLN A 943 33.56 18.89 76.89
C GLN A 943 33.62 19.34 78.35
N LEU A 944 34.37 20.40 78.67
CA LEU A 944 34.43 21.01 80.00
C LEU A 944 34.10 22.49 79.87
N VAL A 945 32.95 22.88 80.41
CA VAL A 945 32.37 24.22 80.20
C VAL A 945 32.07 24.90 81.52
N GLY A 946 32.02 26.24 81.50
CA GLY A 946 31.59 27.05 82.63
C GLY A 946 30.12 26.80 82.98
N TYR A 947 29.75 27.11 84.23
CA TYR A 947 28.35 27.08 84.65
C TYR A 947 27.50 27.98 83.74
N LYS A 948 26.46 27.42 83.12
CA LYS A 948 25.56 28.12 82.18
C LYS A 948 26.20 28.63 80.88
N GLU A 949 27.39 28.19 80.50
CA GLU A 949 28.06 28.58 79.24
C GLU A 949 27.37 27.96 78.00
N ASN A 950 27.46 28.61 76.84
CA ASN A 950 26.97 28.07 75.57
C ASN A 950 27.98 27.07 74.97
N VAL A 951 27.50 26.07 74.23
CA VAL A 951 28.35 25.02 73.65
C VAL A 951 27.92 24.69 72.23
N LYS A 952 28.87 24.59 71.30
CA LYS A 952 28.60 24.16 69.93
C LYS A 952 29.05 22.72 69.69
N LEU A 953 28.29 21.99 68.88
CA LEU A 953 28.55 20.62 68.46
C LEU A 953 28.45 20.50 66.95
N GLN A 954 29.43 19.89 66.30
CA GLN A 954 29.43 19.67 64.85
C GLN A 954 29.03 18.23 64.52
N ILE A 955 28.02 18.05 63.67
CA ILE A 955 27.69 16.74 63.08
C ILE A 955 28.38 16.65 61.73
N LYS A 956 29.22 15.64 61.55
CA LYS A 956 29.92 15.37 60.29
C LYS A 956 29.00 14.67 59.29
N LYS A 957 29.01 15.10 58.02
CA LYS A 957 28.23 14.50 56.91
C LYS A 957 26.73 14.34 57.21
N SER A 958 26.06 15.42 57.61
CA SER A 958 24.60 15.43 57.80
C SER A 958 23.86 14.98 56.53
N GLN A 959 22.72 14.32 56.68
CA GLN A 959 21.92 13.84 55.55
C GLN A 959 20.93 14.93 55.10
N VAL A 960 20.81 15.13 53.78
CA VAL A 960 19.76 15.98 53.19
C VAL A 960 18.39 15.39 53.55
N CYS A 961 17.40 16.25 53.82
CA CYS A 961 16.05 15.86 54.28
C CYS A 961 15.98 15.20 55.67
N VAL A 962 17.05 15.32 56.46
CA VAL A 962 17.07 14.93 57.89
C VAL A 962 17.29 16.18 58.72
N SER A 963 16.48 16.38 59.76
CA SER A 963 16.65 17.43 60.74
C SER A 963 17.18 16.87 62.05
N TYR A 964 18.09 17.59 62.69
CA TYR A 964 18.82 17.13 63.88
C TYR A 964 18.51 18.03 65.07
N GLN A 965 18.12 17.43 66.19
CA GLN A 965 17.76 18.10 67.44
C GLN A 965 18.65 17.58 68.58
N LEU A 966 19.29 18.49 69.32
CA LEU A 966 20.01 18.12 70.53
C LEU A 966 19.01 17.79 71.65
N LEU A 967 19.30 16.74 72.39
CA LEU A 967 18.57 16.27 73.56
C LEU A 967 19.55 16.14 74.73
N THR A 968 19.15 16.55 75.94
CA THR A 968 19.99 16.50 77.14
C THR A 968 19.33 15.83 78.33
N ARG A 969 20.15 15.19 79.19
CA ARG A 969 19.76 14.83 80.57
C ARG A 969 20.97 14.94 81.50
N SER A 970 20.74 15.24 82.77
CA SER A 970 21.80 15.20 83.79
C SER A 970 22.38 13.79 83.93
N ILE A 971 23.71 13.70 84.08
CA ILE A 971 24.42 12.47 84.39
C ILE A 971 24.21 12.14 85.86
N LEU A 972 23.79 10.91 86.14
CA LEU A 972 23.59 10.43 87.51
C LEU A 972 24.92 10.01 88.12
N ASP A 973 25.04 10.13 89.44
CA ASP A 973 26.30 9.85 90.14
C ASP A 973 26.80 8.41 89.98
N ASN A 974 25.89 7.44 89.83
CA ASN A 974 26.23 6.02 89.59
C ASN A 974 26.70 5.73 88.15
N GLU A 975 26.63 6.72 87.26
CA GLU A 975 27.09 6.62 85.88
C GLU A 975 28.54 7.08 85.72
N PHE A 976 29.10 7.80 86.70
CA PHE A 976 30.53 8.11 86.75
C PHE A 976 31.33 6.88 87.22
N VAL A 977 32.45 6.59 86.54
CA VAL A 977 33.30 5.43 86.80
C VAL A 977 34.76 5.89 86.82
N ARG A 978 35.49 5.58 87.90
CA ARG A 978 36.92 5.90 88.06
C ARG A 978 37.85 4.70 87.90
N GLU A 979 37.37 3.48 88.17
CA GLU A 979 38.13 2.23 88.00
C GLU A 979 37.22 1.11 87.48
N PHE A 980 37.70 0.29 86.53
CA PHE A 980 36.96 -0.84 85.97
C PHE A 980 37.88 -2.03 85.64
N LYS A 981 37.41 -3.26 85.90
CA LYS A 981 38.12 -4.52 85.54
C LYS A 981 37.80 -5.02 84.12
N GLN A 982 36.68 -4.60 83.53
CA GLN A 982 36.32 -4.75 82.10
C GLN A 982 35.50 -3.52 81.68
N PRO A 983 35.81 -2.85 80.56
CA PRO A 983 35.16 -1.59 80.22
C PRO A 983 33.79 -1.85 79.55
N PRO A 984 32.65 -1.39 80.14
CA PRO A 984 31.44 -1.14 79.36
C PRO A 984 31.72 -0.04 78.30
N PRO A 985 30.81 0.24 77.33
CA PRO A 985 30.98 1.43 76.50
C PRO A 985 31.01 2.66 77.41
N LEU A 986 32.18 3.28 77.54
CA LEU A 986 32.43 4.42 78.40
C LEU A 986 32.69 5.65 77.52
N LEU A 987 32.04 6.77 77.84
CA LEU A 987 32.35 8.06 77.27
C LEU A 987 33.57 8.64 78.00
N LYS A 988 34.59 9.01 77.22
CA LYS A 988 35.79 9.67 77.74
C LYS A 988 35.43 11.08 78.19
N THR A 989 35.76 11.43 79.43
CA THR A 989 35.68 12.82 79.88
C THR A 989 37.00 13.54 79.62
N PRO A 990 37.02 14.88 79.58
CA PRO A 990 38.26 15.65 79.47
C PRO A 990 39.23 15.47 80.66
N ASN A 991 38.84 14.78 81.74
CA ASN A 991 39.70 14.45 82.87
C ASN A 991 40.19 12.99 82.73
N ASN A 992 41.50 12.77 82.58
CA ASN A 992 42.08 11.49 82.11
C ASN A 992 41.71 10.25 82.97
N ASP A 993 41.38 10.46 84.25
CA ASP A 993 41.07 9.38 85.19
C ASP A 993 39.57 9.24 85.49
N LEU A 994 38.70 9.87 84.69
CA LEU A 994 37.24 9.85 84.87
C LEU A 994 36.52 9.46 83.58
N TRP A 995 35.64 8.47 83.68
CA TRP A 995 34.80 7.98 82.60
C TRP A 995 33.33 8.04 82.99
N VAL A 996 32.44 8.10 82.01
CA VAL A 996 30.99 8.00 82.23
C VAL A 996 30.43 6.84 81.43
N ARG A 997 29.52 6.05 82.00
CA ARG A 997 28.83 4.98 81.25
C ARG A 997 28.08 5.57 80.07
N SER A 998 28.23 4.98 78.88
CA SER A 998 27.41 5.38 77.74
C SER A 998 25.94 5.10 78.05
N PRO A 999 25.01 6.03 77.75
CA PRO A 999 23.58 5.79 77.93
C PRO A 999 23.07 4.69 76.98
N LEU A 1000 21.91 4.11 77.32
CA LEU A 1000 21.15 3.27 76.39
C LEU A 1000 20.78 4.08 75.13
N ASN A 1001 20.62 3.40 73.99
CA ASN A 1001 20.13 4.02 72.76
C ASN A 1001 18.81 3.36 72.35
N PRO A 1002 17.66 4.06 72.39
CA PRO A 1002 17.48 5.49 72.73
C PRO A 1002 17.66 5.79 74.23
N THR A 1003 18.12 7.01 74.53
CA THR A 1003 18.41 7.46 75.90
C THR A 1003 17.11 7.83 76.61
N PRO A 1004 16.79 7.25 77.77
CA PRO A 1004 15.58 7.60 78.51
C PRO A 1004 15.70 8.98 79.19
N ASP A 1005 14.56 9.64 79.34
CA ASP A 1005 14.38 10.90 80.11
C ASP A 1005 15.16 12.12 79.59
N VAL A 1006 15.44 12.17 78.29
CA VAL A 1006 16.11 13.30 77.65
C VAL A 1006 15.12 14.41 77.24
N LYS A 1007 15.56 15.68 77.28
CA LYS A 1007 14.77 16.86 76.91
C LYS A 1007 15.41 17.61 75.74
N PRO A 1008 14.63 18.13 74.79
CA PRO A 1008 15.17 18.89 73.67
C PRO A 1008 15.77 20.23 74.12
N ILE A 1009 16.93 20.56 73.55
CA ILE A 1009 17.68 21.78 73.82
C ILE A 1009 18.22 22.38 72.52
N GLY A 1010 18.22 23.71 72.42
CA GLY A 1010 18.64 24.39 71.19
C GLY A 1010 17.63 24.24 70.04
N LYS A 1011 17.98 24.78 68.88
CA LYS A 1011 17.14 24.73 67.68
C LYS A 1011 17.43 23.47 66.87
N GLU A 1012 16.38 22.93 66.26
CA GLU A 1012 16.49 21.89 65.24
C GLU A 1012 17.19 22.45 63.99
N VAL A 1013 18.15 21.70 63.43
CA VAL A 1013 18.91 22.12 62.22
C VAL A 1013 18.77 21.07 61.13
N SER A 1014 18.37 21.51 59.93
CA SER A 1014 18.29 20.64 58.75
C SER A 1014 19.69 20.32 58.20
N GLY A 1015 19.93 19.03 57.95
CA GLY A 1015 21.11 18.55 57.27
C GLY A 1015 21.17 18.98 55.81
N ASN A 1016 22.38 19.24 55.34
CA ASN A 1016 22.66 19.79 54.02
C ASN A 1016 23.55 18.85 53.16
N GLY A 1017 23.82 17.63 53.61
CA GLY A 1017 24.76 16.70 52.95
C GLY A 1017 26.21 16.84 53.43
N GLY A 1018 26.54 17.92 54.14
CA GLY A 1018 27.86 18.23 54.69
C GLY A 1018 27.84 18.40 56.20
N ASP A 1019 28.88 19.00 56.76
CA ASP A 1019 28.98 19.22 58.20
C ASP A 1019 28.02 20.33 58.67
N ILE A 1020 27.28 20.11 59.75
CA ILE A 1020 26.36 21.10 60.35
C ILE A 1020 26.73 21.35 61.82
N THR A 1021 26.40 22.54 62.33
CA THR A 1021 26.66 22.93 63.74
C THR A 1021 25.34 23.09 64.49
N LEU A 1022 25.25 22.45 65.66
CA LEU A 1022 24.17 22.57 66.63
C LEU A 1022 24.68 23.33 67.85
N GLU A 1023 23.88 24.25 68.40
CA GLU A 1023 24.28 25.08 69.55
C GLU A 1023 23.37 24.83 70.75
N ILE A 1024 23.98 24.64 71.91
CA ILE A 1024 23.34 24.64 73.23
C ILE A 1024 23.32 26.10 73.73
N PRO A 1025 22.14 26.72 73.87
CA PRO A 1025 22.01 28.09 74.36
C PRO A 1025 22.58 28.28 75.78
N GLN A 1026 23.05 29.51 76.06
CA GLN A 1026 23.49 29.93 77.39
C GLN A 1026 22.35 29.76 78.43
N GLY A 1027 22.70 29.37 79.65
CA GLY A 1027 21.74 29.20 80.76
C GLY A 1027 21.17 27.79 80.96
N ILE A 1028 21.41 26.86 80.02
CA ILE A 1028 20.80 25.52 80.06
C ILE A 1028 21.62 24.49 80.85
N LEU A 1029 22.95 24.49 80.71
CA LEU A 1029 23.82 23.49 81.36
C LEU A 1029 24.21 23.94 82.77
N GLU A 1030 23.45 23.48 83.76
CA GLU A 1030 23.72 23.72 85.19
C GLU A 1030 24.47 22.55 85.86
N GLU A 1031 24.29 21.33 85.34
CA GLU A 1031 24.89 20.10 85.85
C GLU A 1031 25.60 19.30 84.73
N ASP A 1032 26.44 18.34 85.11
CA ASP A 1032 27.09 17.46 84.12
C ASP A 1032 26.01 16.67 83.40
N SER A 1033 26.01 16.69 82.07
CA SER A 1033 24.87 16.21 81.28
C SER A 1033 25.32 15.37 80.07
N TYR A 1034 24.52 14.37 79.70
CA TYR A 1034 24.63 13.74 78.38
C TYR A 1034 23.93 14.59 77.34
N ILE A 1035 24.58 14.76 76.20
CA ILE A 1035 24.01 15.31 74.98
C ILE A 1035 23.91 14.16 73.97
N VAL A 1036 22.70 13.93 73.47
CA VAL A 1036 22.43 13.00 72.36
C VAL A 1036 21.70 13.75 71.26
N VAL A 1037 21.69 13.19 70.05
CA VAL A 1037 21.07 13.83 68.89
C VAL A 1037 19.94 12.95 68.39
N GLU A 1038 18.74 13.51 68.27
CA GLU A 1038 17.64 12.92 67.51
C GLU A 1038 17.70 13.42 66.07
N ALA A 1039 17.67 12.48 65.12
CA ALA A 1039 17.59 12.73 63.69
C ALA A 1039 16.18 12.38 63.19
N THR A 1040 15.45 13.38 62.71
CA THR A 1040 14.13 13.25 62.11
C THR A 1040 14.27 13.31 60.59
N LYS A 1041 13.99 12.21 59.88
CA LYS A 1041 14.00 12.18 58.41
C LYS A 1041 12.61 12.35 57.84
N THR A 1042 12.44 13.28 56.90
CA THR A 1042 11.21 13.42 56.12
C THR A 1042 11.29 12.55 54.88
N HIS A 1043 10.33 11.65 54.72
CA HIS A 1043 10.23 10.73 53.59
C HIS A 1043 9.36 11.32 52.48
N THR A 1044 9.90 11.39 51.27
CA THR A 1044 9.20 11.96 50.10
C THR A 1044 9.36 11.01 48.92
N ILE A 1045 8.37 10.15 48.70
CA ILE A 1045 8.30 9.20 47.59
C ILE A 1045 7.14 9.59 46.69
N GLN A 1046 7.35 9.64 45.38
CA GLN A 1046 6.33 10.03 44.41
C GLN A 1046 5.08 9.14 44.53
N GLY A 1047 3.92 9.75 44.73
CA GLY A 1047 2.63 9.06 44.86
C GLY A 1047 2.34 8.45 46.24
N VAL A 1048 3.15 8.76 47.26
CA VAL A 1048 2.95 8.33 48.64
C VAL A 1048 2.92 9.57 49.54
N GLU A 1049 2.02 9.60 50.52
CA GLU A 1049 1.97 10.69 51.51
C GLU A 1049 3.29 10.82 52.28
N ALA A 1050 3.69 12.07 52.50
CA ALA A 1050 4.89 12.40 53.26
C ALA A 1050 4.74 11.94 54.72
N ASN A 1051 5.78 11.31 55.25
CA ASN A 1051 5.83 10.85 56.65
C ASN A 1051 7.24 11.11 57.20
N THR A 1052 7.39 11.13 58.52
CA THR A 1052 8.67 11.35 59.19
C THR A 1052 9.05 10.15 60.04
N SER A 1053 10.33 9.77 60.04
CA SER A 1053 10.89 8.81 61.00
C SER A 1053 11.91 9.48 61.90
N LYS A 1054 11.90 9.12 63.19
CA LYS A 1054 12.84 9.64 64.20
C LYS A 1054 13.76 8.53 64.68
N VAL A 1055 15.06 8.81 64.76
CA VAL A 1055 16.06 7.91 65.33
C VAL A 1055 17.07 8.71 66.15
N GLN A 1056 17.51 8.19 67.29
CA GLN A 1056 18.65 8.76 68.01
C GLN A 1056 19.96 8.27 67.35
N LEU A 1057 20.91 9.18 67.15
CA LEU A 1057 22.27 8.84 66.73
C LEU A 1057 22.96 7.98 67.80
N ASN A 1058 23.87 7.11 67.37
CA ASN A 1058 24.55 6.17 68.26
C ASN A 1058 25.50 6.85 69.24
N GLN A 1059 26.09 7.98 68.86
CA GLN A 1059 27.07 8.67 69.68
C GLN A 1059 26.38 9.58 70.69
N ALA A 1060 26.63 9.32 71.97
CA ALA A 1060 26.31 10.22 73.08
C ALA A 1060 27.56 10.99 73.52
N ILE A 1061 27.39 12.21 74.00
CA ILE A 1061 28.49 13.08 74.44
C ILE A 1061 28.26 13.47 75.90
N ALA A 1062 29.26 13.30 76.77
CA ALA A 1062 29.21 13.82 78.13
C ALA A 1062 29.83 15.22 78.17
N ILE A 1063 29.08 16.22 78.64
CA ILE A 1063 29.59 17.57 78.91
C ILE A 1063 29.65 17.78 80.42
N LEU A 1064 30.84 18.14 80.91
CA LEU A 1064 31.09 18.46 82.31
C LEU A 1064 31.00 19.97 82.55
N VAL A 1065 30.34 20.35 83.65
CA VAL A 1065 30.10 21.74 84.03
C VAL A 1065 30.92 22.09 85.27
N LYS A 1066 31.72 23.17 85.16
CA LYS A 1066 32.51 23.72 86.28
C LYS A 1066 31.59 24.26 87.40
N PRO A 1067 32.04 24.25 88.67
CA PRO A 1067 31.29 24.85 89.77
C PRO A 1067 30.91 26.32 89.52
N ALA A 1068 29.75 26.72 90.02
CA ALA A 1068 29.21 28.08 89.90
C ALA A 1068 30.05 29.08 90.72
N THR A 1069 30.40 30.23 90.13
CA THR A 1069 31.09 31.35 90.83
C THR A 1069 30.15 32.24 91.62
N ASP A 1070 28.86 32.18 91.32
CA ASP A 1070 27.78 33.01 91.87
C ASP A 1070 26.96 32.29 92.97
N CYS A 1071 27.49 31.20 93.54
CA CYS A 1071 26.80 30.47 94.60
C CYS A 1071 26.53 31.35 95.85
N SER A 1072 25.39 31.10 96.51
CA SER A 1072 24.87 31.82 97.69
C SER A 1072 25.63 31.56 98.99
N LEU A 1073 26.94 31.35 98.92
CA LEU A 1073 27.78 30.98 100.05
C LEU A 1073 27.77 32.08 101.13
N ARG A 1074 27.51 31.72 102.39
CA ARG A 1074 27.51 32.62 103.56
C ARG A 1074 28.17 31.95 104.78
N LEU A 1075 28.65 32.78 105.71
CA LEU A 1075 29.19 32.43 107.02
C LEU A 1075 28.27 33.00 108.11
N LYS A 1076 27.94 32.22 109.15
CA LYS A 1076 27.16 32.70 110.31
C LYS A 1076 27.97 32.49 111.60
N ALA A 1077 28.22 33.56 112.35
CA ALA A 1077 29.02 33.53 113.58
C ALA A 1077 28.19 32.99 114.78
N LYS A 1078 28.81 32.14 115.60
CA LYS A 1078 28.26 31.57 116.84
C LYS A 1078 29.31 31.69 117.94
N ASN A 1079 28.98 32.37 119.03
CA ASN A 1079 29.88 32.54 120.17
C ASN A 1079 29.74 31.33 121.10
N VAL A 1080 30.83 30.59 121.32
CA VAL A 1080 30.86 29.40 122.18
C VAL A 1080 31.74 29.70 123.40
N THR A 1081 31.17 29.57 124.60
CA THR A 1081 31.86 29.81 125.88
C THR A 1081 32.38 28.48 126.43
N THR A 1082 33.68 28.36 126.64
CA THR A 1082 34.27 27.13 127.17
C THR A 1082 34.16 27.07 128.71
N PRO A 1083 33.69 25.95 129.30
CA PRO A 1083 33.29 25.91 130.72
C PRO A 1083 34.44 26.07 131.74
N ASN A 1084 35.72 26.02 131.33
CA ASN A 1084 36.86 26.07 132.25
C ASN A 1084 37.75 27.32 132.15
N ALA A 1085 37.43 28.32 131.30
CA ALA A 1085 38.31 29.49 131.15
C ALA A 1085 37.61 30.86 130.96
N GLY A 1086 36.27 30.92 130.93
CA GLY A 1086 35.54 32.19 130.78
C GLY A 1086 35.83 32.95 129.47
N LEU A 1087 36.55 32.34 128.52
CA LEU A 1087 36.86 32.87 127.20
C LEU A 1087 35.75 32.48 126.21
N THR A 1088 35.09 33.48 125.64
CA THR A 1088 34.13 33.35 124.55
C THR A 1088 34.90 33.29 123.22
N LYS A 1089 34.82 32.19 122.46
CA LYS A 1089 35.43 32.08 121.12
C LYS A 1089 34.33 32.07 120.04
N THR A 1090 34.50 32.79 118.94
CA THR A 1090 33.56 32.81 117.82
C THR A 1090 33.87 31.67 116.84
N VAL A 1091 32.85 30.89 116.47
CA VAL A 1091 32.90 29.81 115.47
C VAL A 1091 31.96 30.15 114.32
N TYR A 1092 32.24 29.74 113.07
CA TYR A 1092 31.39 30.07 111.92
C TYR A 1092 30.67 28.82 111.37
N ILE A 1093 29.49 29.02 110.81
CA ILE A 1093 28.73 27.98 110.08
C ILE A 1093 28.65 28.40 108.61
N VAL A 1094 29.09 27.53 107.71
CA VAL A 1094 29.06 27.78 106.25
C VAL A 1094 27.74 27.26 105.67
N ILE A 1095 27.00 28.12 104.98
CA ILE A 1095 25.70 27.79 104.36
C ILE A 1095 25.63 28.26 102.91
N GLY A 1096 24.68 27.73 102.13
CA GLY A 1096 24.37 28.21 100.78
C GLY A 1096 25.32 27.77 99.65
N GLY A 1097 26.11 26.70 99.86
CA GLY A 1097 26.97 26.13 98.81
C GLY A 1097 26.24 25.21 97.84
N GLN A 1098 26.81 25.07 96.64
CA GLN A 1098 26.30 24.20 95.58
C GLN A 1098 26.43 22.72 96.01
N PRO A 1099 25.36 21.92 95.90
CA PRO A 1099 25.41 20.49 96.22
C PRO A 1099 26.44 19.74 95.38
N GLY A 1100 27.20 18.83 96.00
CA GLY A 1100 28.24 18.04 95.36
C GLY A 1100 29.57 18.78 95.17
N VAL A 1101 29.75 19.97 95.76
CA VAL A 1101 30.96 20.80 95.64
C VAL A 1101 31.64 20.97 97.00
N PHE A 1102 32.98 20.85 96.99
CA PHE A 1102 33.86 21.22 98.09
C PHE A 1102 34.24 22.69 97.96
N TYR A 1103 34.13 23.44 99.05
CA TYR A 1103 34.60 24.81 99.15
C TYR A 1103 35.80 24.87 100.09
N HIS A 1104 36.92 25.39 99.59
CA HIS A 1104 38.10 25.66 100.39
C HIS A 1104 38.22 27.18 100.57
N PHE A 1105 38.18 27.64 101.81
CA PHE A 1105 38.34 29.05 102.15
C PHE A 1105 39.81 29.33 102.45
N ARG A 1106 40.37 30.38 101.84
CA ARG A 1106 41.77 30.79 102.05
C ARG A 1106 41.85 32.27 102.33
N VAL A 1107 42.69 32.68 103.27
CA VAL A 1107 43.08 34.10 103.36
C VAL A 1107 43.94 34.41 102.14
N ASN A 1108 43.67 35.55 101.52
CA ASN A 1108 44.40 36.01 100.34
C ASN A 1108 45.78 36.59 100.73
N ASP A 1109 46.59 35.80 101.45
CA ASP A 1109 48.01 36.06 101.73
C ASP A 1109 48.89 35.52 100.59
N THR A 1110 50.20 35.77 100.65
CA THR A 1110 51.15 35.23 99.66
C THR A 1110 52.20 34.34 100.35
N PRO A 1111 52.14 33.00 100.21
CA PRO A 1111 51.13 32.18 99.52
C PRO A 1111 49.78 32.14 100.27
N PRO A 1112 48.66 31.93 99.55
CA PRO A 1112 47.34 31.92 100.16
C PRO A 1112 47.24 30.76 101.14
N ARG A 1113 46.84 31.10 102.36
CA ARG A 1113 46.85 30.19 103.51
C ARG A 1113 45.44 29.66 103.72
N ASP A 1114 45.29 28.34 103.83
CA ASP A 1114 44.00 27.71 104.06
C ASP A 1114 43.45 28.12 105.45
N LEU A 1115 42.20 28.58 105.48
CA LEU A 1115 41.43 28.76 106.72
C LEU A 1115 40.71 27.44 106.98
N GLY A 1116 41.13 26.73 108.02
CA GLY A 1116 40.43 25.54 108.49
C GLY A 1116 40.26 24.42 107.46
N LEU A 1117 39.27 23.57 107.71
CA LEU A 1117 38.99 22.37 106.92
C LEU A 1117 38.03 22.68 105.75
N LYS A 1118 38.04 21.79 104.74
CA LYS A 1118 37.22 21.90 103.54
C LYS A 1118 35.74 21.68 103.87
N VAL A 1119 34.84 22.47 103.28
CA VAL A 1119 33.39 22.33 103.48
C VAL A 1119 32.76 21.65 102.29
N TYR A 1120 32.09 20.52 102.53
CA TYR A 1120 31.35 19.79 101.51
C TYR A 1120 29.84 19.96 101.66
N PHE A 1121 29.18 20.40 100.58
CA PHE A 1121 27.73 20.45 100.50
C PHE A 1121 27.20 19.17 99.87
N HIS A 1122 26.42 18.41 100.62
CA HIS A 1122 25.96 17.11 100.19
C HIS A 1122 24.78 17.19 99.21
N LYS A 1123 24.83 16.44 98.09
CA LYS A 1123 23.70 16.26 97.16
C LYS A 1123 22.75 15.20 97.75
N GLN A 1124 21.46 15.50 97.93
CA GLN A 1124 20.47 14.58 98.52
C GLN A 1124 20.49 13.21 97.80
N GLY A 1125 20.46 12.10 98.55
CA GLY A 1125 20.40 10.74 98.00
C GLY A 1125 21.66 9.88 98.12
N LYS A 1126 22.72 10.32 98.83
CA LYS A 1126 23.86 9.44 99.19
C LYS A 1126 23.84 9.08 100.68
N GLY A 1127 23.89 7.78 100.98
CA GLY A 1127 24.19 7.27 102.32
C GLY A 1127 25.69 7.40 102.61
N ILE A 1128 26.04 7.59 103.88
CA ILE A 1128 27.40 7.85 104.38
C ILE A 1128 28.41 6.71 104.06
N GLN A 1129 27.97 5.56 103.53
CA GLN A 1129 28.80 4.37 103.35
C GLN A 1129 29.58 4.26 102.02
N GLY A 1130 29.68 5.33 101.22
CA GLY A 1130 30.27 5.25 99.86
C GLY A 1130 31.41 6.21 99.53
N LEU A 1131 31.92 7.01 100.47
CA LEU A 1131 33.01 7.95 100.24
C LEU A 1131 34.22 7.57 101.12
N GLN A 1132 35.25 6.96 100.52
CA GLN A 1132 36.62 6.99 101.07
C GLN A 1132 37.18 8.38 100.80
N VAL A 1133 36.80 9.32 101.64
CA VAL A 1133 37.47 10.62 101.72
C VAL A 1133 37.53 10.95 103.20
N GLU A 1134 38.73 11.18 103.73
CA GLU A 1134 38.94 11.81 105.04
C GLU A 1134 38.30 13.20 104.98
N ILE A 1135 37.04 13.29 105.39
CA ILE A 1135 36.27 14.52 105.48
C ILE A 1135 35.66 14.55 106.86
N ASP A 1136 36.07 15.52 107.66
CA ASP A 1136 35.57 15.68 109.03
C ASP A 1136 34.29 16.56 109.11
N PHE A 1137 33.78 17.11 107.99
CA PHE A 1137 32.66 18.06 107.98
C PHE A 1137 31.65 17.91 106.82
N VAL A 1138 30.38 17.63 107.12
CA VAL A 1138 29.29 17.42 106.14
C VAL A 1138 28.10 18.33 106.46
N VAL A 1139 27.65 19.13 105.49
CA VAL A 1139 26.41 19.94 105.60
C VAL A 1139 25.39 19.45 104.58
N ALA A 1140 24.17 19.15 105.04
CA ALA A 1140 23.05 18.77 104.17
C ALA A 1140 22.62 20.00 103.34
N GLY A 1141 22.66 19.89 102.02
CA GLY A 1141 22.49 21.03 101.10
C GLY A 1141 21.10 21.69 101.08
N ASN A 1142 20.08 21.10 101.69
CA ASN A 1142 18.74 21.68 101.83
C ASN A 1142 18.17 21.30 103.21
N LEU A 1143 18.18 22.24 104.16
CA LEU A 1143 17.48 22.08 105.43
C LEU A 1143 16.07 22.67 105.29
N PRO A 1144 15.00 21.96 105.67
CA PRO A 1144 13.66 22.54 105.72
C PRO A 1144 13.57 23.62 106.81
N THR A 1145 12.96 24.76 106.47
CA THR A 1145 12.59 25.88 107.37
C THR A 1145 11.79 25.46 108.60
N PRO A 1146 11.82 26.23 109.72
CA PRO A 1146 12.96 26.77 110.44
C PRO A 1146 13.42 25.79 111.54
N LEU A 1147 14.73 25.58 111.66
CA LEU A 1147 15.32 24.85 112.79
C LEU A 1147 15.27 25.73 114.04
N THR A 1148 14.43 25.38 115.02
CA THR A 1148 14.44 25.99 116.37
C THR A 1148 15.62 25.51 117.23
N GLU A 1149 16.46 24.59 116.73
CA GLU A 1149 17.68 24.11 117.38
C GLU A 1149 18.90 24.31 116.45
N TRP A 1150 19.36 25.56 116.33
CA TRP A 1150 20.58 25.93 115.59
C TRP A 1150 21.85 25.33 116.20
N ASP A 1151 21.79 24.84 117.44
CA ASP A 1151 22.90 24.24 118.16
C ASP A 1151 23.37 22.88 117.62
N ARG A 1152 22.62 22.29 116.66
CA ARG A 1152 22.94 20.97 116.10
C ARG A 1152 23.65 21.00 114.74
N LEU A 1153 23.88 22.18 114.15
CA LEU A 1153 24.67 22.27 112.93
C LEU A 1153 26.17 22.18 113.26
N PRO A 1154 26.93 21.39 112.50
CA PRO A 1154 28.35 21.23 112.77
C PRO A 1154 29.05 22.59 112.59
N GLU A 1155 29.88 22.95 113.55
CA GLU A 1155 30.52 24.27 113.66
C GLU A 1155 31.90 24.29 112.96
N TRP A 1156 32.07 25.09 111.90
CA TRP A 1156 33.36 25.20 111.22
C TRP A 1156 34.30 26.09 112.05
N HIS A 1157 35.32 25.44 112.62
CA HIS A 1157 36.29 26.10 113.49
C HIS A 1157 37.29 26.88 112.65
N CYS A 1158 37.11 28.20 112.60
CA CYS A 1158 38.15 29.10 112.16
C CYS A 1158 39.20 29.20 113.29
N PRO A 1159 40.46 28.79 113.08
CA PRO A 1159 41.45 28.74 114.15
C PRO A 1159 41.82 30.14 114.68
N GLU A 1160 41.64 31.19 113.86
CA GLU A 1160 42.04 32.59 114.11
C GLU A 1160 40.84 33.56 113.90
N ASP A 1161 40.81 34.67 114.65
CA ASP A 1161 39.81 35.73 114.46
C ASP A 1161 40.17 36.57 113.21
N VAL A 1162 39.43 36.37 112.11
CA VAL A 1162 39.65 37.07 110.84
C VAL A 1162 38.85 38.37 110.82
N ALA A 1163 39.51 39.49 110.52
CA ALA A 1163 38.86 40.81 110.45
C ALA A 1163 37.73 40.83 109.39
N ALA A 1164 36.65 41.56 109.69
CA ALA A 1164 35.46 41.63 108.85
C ALA A 1164 35.71 42.11 107.40
N GLU A 1165 36.81 42.83 107.15
CA GLU A 1165 37.20 43.31 105.81
C GLU A 1165 38.19 42.42 105.05
N ALA A 1166 38.62 41.29 105.60
CA ALA A 1166 39.54 40.38 104.89
C ALA A 1166 38.87 39.80 103.63
N THR A 1167 39.64 39.71 102.53
CA THR A 1167 39.20 39.02 101.30
C THR A 1167 39.61 37.55 101.36
N LEU A 1168 38.65 36.65 101.14
CA LEU A 1168 38.87 35.21 101.05
C LEU A 1168 38.92 34.77 99.59
N SER A 1169 39.93 33.97 99.23
CA SER A 1169 39.90 33.16 98.01
C SER A 1169 39.17 31.85 98.30
N ILE A 1170 38.16 31.54 97.48
CA ILE A 1170 37.32 30.36 97.62
C ILE A 1170 37.56 29.45 96.43
N LEU A 1171 38.21 28.32 96.67
CA LEU A 1171 38.37 27.27 95.66
C LEU A 1171 37.19 26.30 95.76
N ALA A 1172 36.30 26.35 94.77
CA ALA A 1172 35.19 25.41 94.61
C ALA A 1172 35.65 24.23 93.74
N VAL A 1173 35.54 23.01 94.25
CA VAL A 1173 35.93 21.77 93.57
C VAL A 1173 34.76 20.80 93.56
N LYS A 1174 34.26 20.43 92.38
CA LYS A 1174 33.19 19.43 92.27
C LYS A 1174 33.72 18.05 92.68
N ALA A 1175 33.02 17.37 93.58
CA ALA A 1175 33.50 16.11 94.17
C ALA A 1175 33.71 15.00 93.13
N GLN A 1176 32.82 14.90 92.14
CA GLN A 1176 32.83 13.83 91.15
C GLN A 1176 33.76 14.10 89.97
N THR A 1177 33.77 15.31 89.43
CA THR A 1177 34.56 15.64 88.24
C THR A 1177 35.92 16.24 88.56
N VAL A 1178 36.14 16.66 89.81
CA VAL A 1178 37.30 17.47 90.24
C VAL A 1178 37.41 18.78 89.46
N ALA A 1179 36.37 19.18 88.73
CA ALA A 1179 36.31 20.47 88.05
C ALA A 1179 36.42 21.58 89.11
N LYS A 1180 37.35 22.50 88.88
CA LYS A 1180 37.70 23.56 89.83
C LYS A 1180 37.30 24.92 89.27
N THR A 1181 36.80 25.76 90.16
CA THR A 1181 36.57 27.17 89.93
C THR A 1181 37.06 27.91 91.17
N GLU A 1182 37.86 28.96 90.99
CA GLU A 1182 38.33 29.81 92.09
C GLU A 1182 37.70 31.20 91.95
N PHE A 1183 37.19 31.75 93.06
CA PHE A 1183 36.59 33.07 93.11
C PHE A 1183 36.78 33.71 94.49
N THR A 1184 36.79 35.04 94.56
CA THR A 1184 37.06 35.79 95.81
C THR A 1184 35.81 36.45 96.39
N ARG A 1185 35.66 36.45 97.72
CA ARG A 1185 34.59 37.15 98.47
C ARG A 1185 35.17 37.77 99.74
N THR A 1186 34.71 38.95 100.17
CA THR A 1186 35.11 39.48 101.49
C THR A 1186 34.37 38.78 102.62
N VAL A 1187 34.95 38.73 103.82
CA VAL A 1187 34.30 38.17 105.02
C VAL A 1187 32.97 38.88 105.28
N SER A 1188 32.91 40.21 105.15
CA SER A 1188 31.68 41.00 105.24
C SER A 1188 30.59 40.60 104.21
N GLN A 1189 30.97 40.19 103.00
CA GLN A 1189 30.03 39.68 101.99
C GLN A 1189 29.53 38.27 102.32
N LEU A 1190 30.26 37.52 103.13
CA LEU A 1190 29.87 36.18 103.55
C LEU A 1190 29.09 36.20 104.87
N LEU A 1191 29.36 37.14 105.79
CA LEU A 1191 28.67 37.24 107.08
C LEU A 1191 27.18 37.56 106.92
N SER A 1192 26.33 36.72 107.51
CA SER A 1192 24.89 37.00 107.61
C SER A 1192 24.63 38.05 108.72
N PRO A 1193 23.79 39.08 108.51
CA PRO A 1193 23.37 39.98 109.60
C PRO A 1193 22.64 39.17 110.69
N PRO A 1194 22.66 39.62 111.96
CA PRO A 1194 22.22 38.83 113.12
C PRO A 1194 20.84 38.20 112.98
#